data_AF-A0A848AWJ7-F1
#
_entry.id   AF-A0A848AWJ7-F1
#
_cell.length_a   1.000
_cell.length_b   1.000
_cell.length_c   1.000
_cell.angle_alpha   90.00
_cell.angle_beta   90.00
_cell.angle_gamma   90.00
#
_symmetry.space_group_name_H-M   'P 1'
#
loop_
_entity.id
_entity.type
_entity.pdbx_description
1 polymer ?
#
loop_
_entity_poly.entity_id
_entity_poly.type
_entity_poly.pdbx_seq_one_letter_code
_entity_poly.pdbx_strand_id
1 'polypeptide(L)'
;MNTRYFWLLSTALIFHWLSAAEIINVPPIRQEKTFFEIQLPEKPAFNDETFFSVNRAIAKISEDGRTLRFQKDKPFQFQHLFHTRPGRLKQNTIYTISFFYRLNQEAPSKAFLNFHSRSSSSPHIHPLLKFNETSRKGEKRTVQLITRDDADQYIFSADLYHSASGEISDFSIRETGIADNCIKIHTQTTPYAGKFPPLPTGCPEFEVKLPDTGNEMVNAADFGLSTTSSDNTAAFQKALEYCREKGTKRLVFPRGTYRFSGSVQIRDLKDLEIDGSGSLFLYYRELKGAKENIIFRNCNRVRFRNFNFDWDWEKMPLGSLVEVVNVSGDEIDFRFCDYDYYPKRDVRVAMVSEMDPTTRRVTVENKAVFHFEFYLGHYVPKTTWLSGNVLRVKDRGNNWNREHLYFFRKGQFFRMLHAYYEGGMFLAEDCTDFSFEDLNIYSTTGKNFHFRGMKNWQLLRVRCAPPEDRPERVVSSTADGYGHERCYGNFKMEDCVFTDGNDDFLNIQDNSIYASRFSPVSLATINYKGPLPGKGDVVELRDANYKALNFKAKVIATKEIDTQKISEGLPWGDQTKKTYEIVLDSSLPGNNGDAFVVFNLKFNSGNAIFRRCRFENTDGSGRFQASNITIEDCIFRNNASSSLHFATGYTLRAWNEGYGIDNLVVRNCIFDTAAGGIRNIAAPEADCKFNVYTAEDIPLNALYPVFRNILIENNTFTNSCGMIASIAHASNITIRNNRFSNTLARKRQMSYRGAIQVINADHIYIVNNQYQRTEAIPPPAVFYDRKNVKELIVEGNTAK
;
A
#
# COMPACT_ATOMS: atom_id res chain seq x y z
N MET A 1 3.56 62.19 -25.32
CA MET A 1 5.00 62.47 -25.24
C MET A 1 5.69 61.11 -25.17
N ASN A 2 6.35 60.64 -26.24
CA ASN A 2 7.76 60.87 -26.62
C ASN A 2 8.66 59.75 -26.06
N THR A 3 9.41 58.96 -26.85
CA THR A 3 9.42 58.83 -28.33
C THR A 3 9.97 57.45 -28.77
N ARG A 4 9.64 57.07 -30.01
CA ARG A 4 10.12 55.89 -30.77
C ARG A 4 11.65 55.81 -30.92
N TYR A 5 12.17 54.59 -31.14
CA TYR A 5 12.94 54.12 -32.33
C TYR A 5 13.01 52.57 -32.26
N PHE A 6 13.22 51.71 -33.28
CA PHE A 6 12.90 51.54 -34.71
C PHE A 6 13.97 50.58 -35.32
N TRP A 7 13.57 49.68 -36.25
CA TRP A 7 14.39 48.95 -37.25
C TRP A 7 15.39 47.85 -36.77
N LEU A 8 15.74 46.77 -37.50
CA LEU A 8 15.25 45.96 -38.68
C LEU A 8 15.76 44.49 -38.43
N LEU A 9 15.30 43.34 -38.95
CA LEU A 9 14.41 42.88 -40.06
C LEU A 9 15.12 42.33 -41.33
N SER A 10 15.52 41.05 -41.30
CA SER A 10 15.72 40.12 -42.44
C SER A 10 15.80 38.67 -41.87
N THR A 11 15.22 37.56 -42.35
CA THR A 11 14.73 37.01 -43.64
C THR A 11 15.80 36.62 -44.69
N ALA A 12 16.15 35.32 -44.76
CA ALA A 12 15.82 34.41 -45.88
C ALA A 12 16.68 33.11 -45.94
N LEU A 13 16.04 31.94 -46.17
CA LEU A 13 16.35 30.91 -47.21
C LEU A 13 17.80 30.31 -47.34
N ILE A 14 18.08 28.99 -47.58
CA ILE A 14 17.26 27.78 -47.83
C ILE A 14 18.10 26.45 -47.80
N PHE A 15 17.42 25.29 -47.68
CA PHE A 15 17.75 23.90 -48.12
C PHE A 15 18.70 22.88 -47.39
N HIS A 16 18.19 21.63 -47.40
CA HIS A 16 18.80 20.27 -47.46
C HIS A 16 19.52 19.56 -46.27
N TRP A 17 18.69 18.76 -45.55
CA TRP A 17 18.78 17.30 -45.31
C TRP A 17 20.03 16.60 -44.69
N LEU A 18 19.69 15.70 -43.75
CA LEU A 18 20.36 14.45 -43.30
C LEU A 18 21.43 14.45 -42.17
N SER A 19 20.95 13.93 -41.02
CA SER A 19 21.52 12.82 -40.23
C SER A 19 22.42 13.09 -39.02
N ALA A 20 22.37 12.13 -38.09
CA ALA A 20 23.29 11.84 -36.99
C ALA A 20 23.53 12.89 -35.88
N ALA A 21 22.83 12.65 -34.75
CA ALA A 21 23.40 12.67 -33.39
C ALA A 21 24.28 13.87 -32.95
N GLU A 22 23.67 15.01 -32.63
CA GLU A 22 24.27 15.95 -31.68
C GLU A 22 23.80 15.66 -30.24
N ILE A 23 24.75 15.24 -29.41
CA ILE A 23 24.58 15.09 -27.96
C ILE A 23 24.49 16.49 -27.37
N ILE A 24 23.31 16.88 -26.86
CA ILE A 24 23.19 18.11 -26.05
C ILE A 24 23.95 17.89 -24.74
N ASN A 25 25.21 18.34 -24.72
CA ASN A 25 26.04 18.42 -23.53
C ASN A 25 25.47 19.46 -22.55
N VAL A 26 24.44 19.06 -21.80
CA VAL A 26 24.12 19.72 -20.53
C VAL A 26 25.30 19.43 -19.61
N PRO A 27 26.11 20.44 -19.21
CA PRO A 27 27.24 20.19 -18.33
C PRO A 27 26.71 19.63 -17.00
N PRO A 28 27.22 18.48 -16.53
CA PRO A 28 26.76 17.94 -15.25
C PRO A 28 27.16 18.94 -14.16
N ILE A 29 26.17 19.47 -13.42
CA ILE A 29 26.42 20.31 -12.25
C ILE A 29 26.87 19.41 -11.08
N ARG A 30 28.04 18.79 -11.25
CA ARG A 30 28.90 18.35 -10.15
C ARG A 30 29.49 19.62 -9.54
N GLN A 31 28.71 20.27 -8.68
CA GLN A 31 29.35 20.87 -7.52
C GLN A 31 30.02 19.73 -6.77
N GLU A 32 31.34 19.76 -6.67
CA GLU A 32 32.07 18.95 -5.69
C GLU A 32 31.68 19.46 -4.30
N LYS A 33 30.58 18.93 -3.76
CA LYS A 33 30.28 19.05 -2.34
C LYS A 33 31.41 18.34 -1.60
N THR A 34 32.35 19.13 -1.10
CA THR A 34 33.30 18.71 -0.07
C THR A 34 32.50 18.31 1.17
N PHE A 35 32.17 17.03 1.26
CA PHE A 35 31.56 16.44 2.44
C PHE A 35 32.57 16.48 3.57
N PHE A 36 32.59 17.60 4.32
CA PHE A 36 33.12 17.62 5.66
C PHE A 36 32.47 16.48 6.45
N GLU A 37 33.26 15.61 7.07
CA GLU A 37 32.73 14.62 8.01
C GLU A 37 32.20 15.34 9.25
N ILE A 38 30.94 15.76 9.19
CA ILE A 38 30.19 16.26 10.34
C ILE A 38 30.02 15.08 11.29
N GLN A 39 30.91 15.00 12.28
CA GLN A 39 30.82 14.03 13.37
C GLN A 39 29.55 14.33 14.17
N LEU A 40 28.59 13.41 14.10
CA LEU A 40 27.30 13.57 14.75
C LEU A 40 27.42 13.23 16.25
N PRO A 41 27.03 14.14 17.18
CA PRO A 41 26.98 13.81 18.60
C PRO A 41 25.84 12.83 18.90
N GLU A 42 26.11 11.72 19.60
CA GLU A 42 25.07 10.72 19.95
C GLU A 42 23.99 11.31 20.89
N LYS A 43 24.42 12.19 21.80
CA LYS A 43 23.60 12.88 22.80
C LYS A 43 23.95 14.37 22.80
N PRO A 44 23.49 15.17 21.83
CA PRO A 44 23.65 16.62 21.88
C PRO A 44 22.89 17.19 23.08
N ALA A 45 23.34 18.33 23.58
CA ALA A 45 22.65 19.08 24.64
C ALA A 45 21.89 20.24 24.00
N PHE A 46 20.72 20.62 24.54
CA PHE A 46 19.88 21.68 23.94
C PHE A 46 20.54 23.08 23.98
N ASN A 47 21.61 23.25 24.74
CA ASN A 47 22.46 24.45 24.76
C ASN A 47 23.64 24.42 23.76
N ASP A 48 23.85 23.32 23.02
CA ASP A 48 24.73 23.29 21.86
C ASP A 48 24.06 24.06 20.70
N GLU A 49 24.30 25.36 20.64
CA GLU A 49 23.75 26.23 19.59
C GLU A 49 24.33 25.94 18.20
N THR A 50 25.37 25.11 18.11
CA THR A 50 25.93 24.61 16.84
C THR A 50 25.15 23.41 16.31
N PHE A 51 24.49 22.64 17.18
CA PHE A 51 23.65 21.50 16.80
C PHE A 51 22.15 21.83 16.82
N PHE A 52 21.69 22.70 17.72
CA PHE A 52 20.30 23.12 17.84
C PHE A 52 20.07 24.62 17.60
N SER A 53 18.86 24.94 17.19
CA SER A 53 18.22 26.24 17.34
C SER A 53 17.06 26.06 18.33
N VAL A 54 16.95 26.90 19.36
CA VAL A 54 15.93 26.79 20.41
C VAL A 54 15.19 28.12 20.56
N ASN A 55 13.86 28.06 20.60
CA ASN A 55 13.01 29.23 20.81
C ASN A 55 12.99 29.65 22.29
N ARG A 56 14.05 30.35 22.71
CA ARG A 56 14.26 30.84 24.09
C ARG A 56 13.14 31.76 24.61
N ALA A 57 12.23 32.24 23.76
CA ALA A 57 11.08 33.04 24.17
C ALA A 57 9.94 32.22 24.83
N ILE A 58 9.84 30.92 24.56
CA ILE A 58 8.87 30.01 25.21
C ILE A 58 9.49 28.75 25.82
N ALA A 59 10.81 28.58 25.70
CA ALA A 59 11.51 27.40 26.20
C ALA A 59 12.78 27.77 26.99
N LYS A 60 13.00 27.07 28.10
CA LYS A 60 14.17 27.19 29.00
C LYS A 60 14.91 25.85 29.03
N ILE A 61 16.23 25.92 28.96
CA ILE A 61 17.12 24.76 28.98
C ILE A 61 17.63 24.58 30.43
N SER A 62 17.75 23.34 30.91
CA SER A 62 18.38 23.02 32.21
C SER A 62 19.90 23.27 32.20
N GLU A 63 20.50 23.38 33.38
CA GLU A 63 21.94 23.69 33.53
C GLU A 63 22.85 22.63 32.89
N ASP A 64 22.46 21.36 32.96
CA ASP A 64 23.12 20.22 32.30
C ASP A 64 22.88 20.14 30.78
N GLY A 65 22.04 21.03 30.23
CA GLY A 65 21.64 21.05 28.84
C GLY A 65 20.73 19.90 28.39
N ARG A 66 20.27 19.01 29.29
CA ARG A 66 19.55 17.76 28.92
C ARG A 66 18.04 17.88 28.84
N THR A 67 17.44 18.90 29.46
CA THR A 67 16.00 19.11 29.48
C THR A 67 15.62 20.46 28.89
N LEU A 68 14.70 20.45 27.93
CA LEU A 68 14.04 21.62 27.39
C LEU A 68 12.64 21.74 28.01
N ARG A 69 12.47 22.65 28.97
CA ARG A 69 11.19 23.00 29.59
C ARG A 69 10.49 24.08 28.77
N PHE A 70 9.19 24.00 28.56
CA PHE A 70 8.46 24.96 27.74
C PHE A 70 7.12 25.39 28.34
N GLN A 71 6.67 26.59 27.99
CA GLN A 71 5.33 27.11 28.31
C GLN A 71 4.85 28.08 27.23
N LYS A 72 3.58 27.95 26.86
CA LYS A 72 2.88 28.85 25.93
C LYS A 72 1.44 29.06 26.37
N ASP A 73 1.01 30.31 26.40
CA ASP A 73 -0.31 30.68 26.90
C ASP A 73 -1.34 30.94 25.78
N LYS A 74 -0.91 30.99 24.51
CA LYS A 74 -1.80 31.22 23.34
C LYS A 74 -2.43 29.91 22.81
N PRO A 75 -3.77 29.75 22.82
CA PRO A 75 -4.45 28.56 22.30
C PRO A 75 -4.48 28.51 20.77
N PHE A 76 -4.84 27.34 20.22
CA PHE A 76 -5.12 27.07 18.78
C PHE A 76 -4.09 27.53 17.75
N GLN A 77 -2.83 27.73 18.15
CA GLN A 77 -1.72 28.07 17.26
C GLN A 77 -0.59 27.05 17.42
N PHE A 78 0.26 26.88 16.41
CA PHE A 78 1.59 26.29 16.56
C PHE A 78 2.58 27.32 17.13
N GLN A 79 3.66 26.88 17.76
CA GLN A 79 4.82 27.71 18.09
C GLN A 79 6.03 26.80 18.14
N HIS A 80 7.11 27.21 17.49
CA HIS A 80 8.33 26.44 17.45
C HIS A 80 8.98 26.28 18.83
N LEU A 81 9.54 25.10 19.13
CA LEU A 81 10.33 24.82 20.34
C LEU A 81 11.82 24.72 20.02
N PHE A 82 12.21 23.75 19.19
CA PHE A 82 13.59 23.57 18.74
C PHE A 82 13.66 22.88 17.38
N HIS A 83 14.75 23.12 16.64
CA HIS A 83 15.15 22.31 15.49
C HIS A 83 16.65 22.02 15.51
N THR A 84 17.07 20.88 14.94
CA THR A 84 18.49 20.65 14.62
C THR A 84 18.94 21.68 13.58
N ARG A 85 20.16 22.20 13.67
CA ARG A 85 20.68 23.16 12.68
C ARG A 85 20.70 22.55 11.28
N PRO A 86 20.40 23.33 10.22
CA PRO A 86 20.57 22.90 8.84
C PRO A 86 21.96 22.30 8.57
N GLY A 87 22.02 21.28 7.72
CA GLY A 87 23.26 20.56 7.38
C GLY A 87 23.78 19.58 8.45
N ARG A 88 23.18 19.51 9.66
CA ARG A 88 23.57 18.51 10.68
C ARG A 88 23.10 17.08 10.40
N LEU A 89 22.20 16.90 9.43
CA LEU A 89 21.71 15.61 8.98
C LEU A 89 22.19 15.40 7.52
N LYS A 90 22.97 14.35 7.29
CA LYS A 90 23.46 13.93 5.97
C LYS A 90 22.29 13.53 5.08
N GLN A 91 22.45 13.65 3.76
CA GLN A 91 21.48 13.17 2.75
C GLN A 91 21.49 11.62 2.68
N ASN A 92 20.40 10.99 2.21
CA ASN A 92 20.24 9.53 2.03
C ASN A 92 20.69 8.66 3.21
N THR A 93 20.48 9.13 4.44
CA THR A 93 21.00 8.54 5.68
C THR A 93 19.86 8.22 6.64
N ILE A 94 19.93 7.07 7.30
CA ILE A 94 18.93 6.64 8.28
C ILE A 94 19.43 6.98 9.69
N TYR A 95 18.63 7.78 10.38
CA TYR A 95 18.84 8.22 11.75
C TYR A 95 17.83 7.53 12.68
N THR A 96 18.28 7.12 13.86
CA THR A 96 17.35 6.83 14.97
C THR A 96 17.45 7.96 15.99
N ILE A 97 16.29 8.54 16.32
CA ILE A 97 16.13 9.64 17.26
C ILE A 97 15.32 9.11 18.45
N SER A 98 15.83 9.26 19.67
CA SER A 98 15.13 8.88 20.91
C SER A 98 15.14 10.04 21.90
N PHE A 99 14.02 10.28 22.56
CA PHE A 99 13.85 11.33 23.57
C PHE A 99 12.74 10.95 24.55
N PHE A 100 12.71 11.57 25.72
CA PHE A 100 11.56 11.60 26.62
C PHE A 100 10.78 12.90 26.41
N TYR A 101 9.46 12.88 26.58
CA TYR A 101 8.64 14.08 26.56
C TYR A 101 7.48 13.98 27.56
N ARG A 102 6.98 15.12 28.01
CA ARG A 102 5.77 15.22 28.85
C ARG A 102 5.08 16.57 28.67
N LEU A 103 3.75 16.56 28.53
CA LEU A 103 2.90 17.73 28.79
C LEU A 103 2.49 17.75 30.27
N ASN A 104 2.33 18.94 30.85
CA ASN A 104 1.78 19.07 32.21
C ASN A 104 0.33 18.58 32.26
N GLN A 105 -0.11 18.05 33.42
CA GLN A 105 -1.42 17.39 33.53
C GLN A 105 -2.60 18.32 33.22
N GLU A 106 -2.47 19.61 33.51
CA GLU A 106 -3.44 20.67 33.22
C GLU A 106 -3.52 21.06 31.73
N ALA A 107 -2.63 20.53 30.87
CA ALA A 107 -2.59 20.87 29.45
C ALA A 107 -3.88 20.42 28.72
N PRO A 108 -4.69 21.36 28.16
CA PRO A 108 -5.99 21.09 27.54
C PRO A 108 -5.96 19.89 26.59
N SER A 109 -7.02 19.08 26.53
CA SER A 109 -7.05 17.82 25.77
C SER A 109 -6.52 17.94 24.33
N LYS A 110 -6.82 19.05 23.65
CA LYS A 110 -6.39 19.39 22.28
C LYS A 110 -4.93 19.87 22.12
N ALA A 111 -4.16 20.00 23.21
CA ALA A 111 -2.74 20.33 23.18
C ALA A 111 -1.89 19.11 22.80
N PHE A 112 -0.88 19.31 21.95
CA PHE A 112 0.07 18.29 21.52
C PHE A 112 1.41 18.91 21.11
N LEU A 113 2.49 18.15 21.25
CA LEU A 113 3.76 18.41 20.57
C LEU A 113 3.69 17.84 19.16
N ASN A 114 3.95 18.63 18.13
CA ASN A 114 4.20 18.11 16.79
C ASN A 114 5.71 17.95 16.59
N PHE A 115 6.15 16.70 16.44
CA PHE A 115 7.50 16.40 15.99
C PHE A 115 7.48 16.21 14.48
N HIS A 116 8.44 16.81 13.78
CA HIS A 116 8.55 16.63 12.33
C HIS A 116 10.00 16.78 11.85
N SER A 117 10.29 16.23 10.66
CA SER A 117 11.51 16.55 9.92
C SER A 117 11.18 17.02 8.52
N ARG A 118 11.83 18.08 8.04
CA ARG A 118 11.63 18.65 6.70
C ARG A 118 12.92 19.26 6.17
N SER A 119 12.94 19.62 4.89
CA SER A 119 13.99 20.47 4.35
C SER A 119 13.88 21.88 4.94
N SER A 120 15.04 22.49 5.21
CA SER A 120 15.15 23.86 5.69
C SER A 120 15.31 24.89 4.57
N SER A 121 15.87 24.50 3.42
CA SER A 121 15.95 25.31 2.18
C SER A 121 14.64 25.28 1.39
N SER A 122 13.97 24.12 1.39
CA SER A 122 12.77 23.82 0.61
C SER A 122 11.64 23.38 1.54
N PRO A 123 11.09 24.29 2.39
CA PRO A 123 10.12 23.95 3.43
C PRO A 123 8.79 23.39 2.90
N HIS A 124 8.57 23.42 1.58
CA HIS A 124 7.42 22.84 0.89
C HIS A 124 7.54 21.33 0.65
N ILE A 125 8.72 20.72 0.82
CA ILE A 125 8.87 19.27 0.77
C ILE A 125 8.14 18.68 1.98
N HIS A 126 7.20 17.76 1.71
CA HIS A 126 6.38 17.12 2.74
C HIS A 126 7.30 16.51 3.79
N PRO A 127 7.05 16.72 5.09
CA PRO A 127 7.94 16.28 6.13
C PRO A 127 8.24 14.77 6.04
N LEU A 128 9.52 14.42 6.15
CA LEU A 128 10.04 13.05 6.06
C LEU A 128 9.65 12.18 7.27
N LEU A 129 9.21 12.85 8.32
CA LEU A 129 8.68 12.28 9.54
C LEU A 129 7.71 13.32 10.10
N LYS A 130 6.50 12.95 10.51
CA LYS A 130 5.57 13.84 11.20
C LYS A 130 4.64 13.05 12.10
N PHE A 131 4.60 13.40 13.38
CA PHE A 131 3.74 12.75 14.38
C PHE A 131 3.36 13.75 15.48
N ASN A 132 2.27 13.45 16.20
CA ASN A 132 1.72 14.30 17.26
C ASN A 132 1.72 13.56 18.59
N GLU A 133 2.17 14.22 19.64
CA GLU A 133 2.49 13.62 20.92
C GLU A 133 1.70 14.27 22.05
N THR A 134 1.03 13.45 22.87
CA THR A 134 -0.04 13.87 23.79
C THR A 134 0.08 13.36 25.22
N SER A 135 1.16 12.65 25.59
CA SER A 135 1.33 12.13 26.96
C SER A 135 1.40 13.24 28.01
N ARG A 136 0.58 13.10 29.07
CA ARG A 136 0.65 13.87 30.32
C ARG A 136 1.35 13.10 31.45
N LYS A 137 1.56 11.79 31.29
CA LYS A 137 2.27 10.94 32.27
C LYS A 137 3.78 11.01 32.05
N GLY A 138 4.20 11.21 30.81
CA GLY A 138 5.60 11.31 30.39
C GLY A 138 6.06 9.99 29.78
N GLU A 139 6.51 10.05 28.53
CA GLU A 139 6.80 8.87 27.71
C GLU A 139 8.11 9.01 26.95
N LYS A 140 8.79 7.87 26.77
CA LYS A 140 9.97 7.77 25.92
C LYS A 140 9.56 7.36 24.51
N ARG A 141 9.99 8.14 23.51
CA ARG A 141 9.82 7.83 22.09
C ARG A 141 11.12 7.43 21.44
N THR A 142 11.00 6.73 20.33
CA THR A 142 12.11 6.34 19.45
C THR A 142 11.57 6.21 18.05
N VAL A 143 12.11 7.01 17.13
CA VAL A 143 11.62 7.17 15.75
C VAL A 143 12.78 7.05 14.77
N GLN A 144 12.50 6.53 13.57
CA GLN A 144 13.45 6.56 12.47
C GLN A 144 13.16 7.76 11.56
N LEU A 145 14.23 8.43 11.14
CA LEU A 145 14.22 9.49 10.14
C LEU A 145 15.11 9.05 8.98
N ILE A 146 14.49 8.81 7.82
CA ILE A 146 15.19 8.47 6.58
C ILE A 146 15.35 9.76 5.78
N THR A 147 16.54 10.36 5.79
CA THR A 147 16.82 11.56 4.97
C THR A 147 17.00 11.19 3.49
N ARG A 148 17.04 12.20 2.63
CA ARG A 148 17.03 12.06 1.17
C ARG A 148 18.01 13.00 0.48
N ASP A 149 18.17 12.82 -0.83
CA ASP A 149 18.92 13.66 -1.75
C ASP A 149 18.07 14.78 -2.41
N ASP A 150 16.74 14.70 -2.36
CA ASP A 150 15.78 15.68 -2.90
C ASP A 150 15.79 17.04 -2.16
N ALA A 151 16.50 17.16 -1.04
CA ALA A 151 16.93 18.43 -0.46
C ALA A 151 18.30 18.36 0.21
N ASP A 152 19.00 19.50 0.20
CA ASP A 152 20.37 19.69 0.67
C ASP A 152 20.55 19.67 2.20
N GLN A 153 19.57 20.20 2.95
CA GLN A 153 19.68 20.43 4.40
C GLN A 153 18.40 20.07 5.16
N TYR A 154 18.34 18.83 5.66
CA TYR A 154 17.26 18.38 6.54
C TYR A 154 17.43 18.83 7.99
N ILE A 155 16.30 19.09 8.64
CA ILE A 155 16.20 19.39 10.08
C ILE A 155 15.18 18.48 10.76
N PHE A 156 15.43 18.05 12.00
CA PHE A 156 14.41 17.48 12.89
C PHE A 156 13.96 18.55 13.88
N SER A 157 12.66 18.67 14.12
CA SER A 157 12.02 19.79 14.80
C SER A 157 10.91 19.35 15.75
N ALA A 158 10.66 20.16 16.78
CA ALA A 158 9.48 20.08 17.63
C ALA A 158 8.76 21.44 17.70
N ASP A 159 7.44 21.43 17.55
CA ASP A 159 6.54 22.56 17.71
C ASP A 159 5.46 22.24 18.77
N LEU A 160 5.00 23.24 19.51
CA LEU A 160 3.88 23.12 20.44
C LEU A 160 2.58 23.67 19.84
N TYR A 161 1.56 22.82 19.72
CA TYR A 161 0.21 23.24 19.41
C TYR A 161 -0.62 23.48 20.69
N HIS A 162 -1.48 24.51 20.62
CA HIS A 162 -2.30 25.01 21.73
C HIS A 162 -1.49 25.72 22.84
N SER A 163 -2.22 26.27 23.81
CA SER A 163 -1.67 26.71 25.09
C SER A 163 -1.45 25.48 25.99
N ALA A 164 -0.22 25.33 26.50
CA ALA A 164 0.24 24.26 27.37
C ALA A 164 1.67 24.53 27.87
N SER A 165 2.11 23.73 28.83
CA SER A 165 3.49 23.68 29.33
C SER A 165 3.95 22.22 29.52
N GLY A 166 5.26 21.99 29.62
CA GLY A 166 5.83 20.64 29.67
C GLY A 166 7.36 20.60 29.52
N GLU A 167 7.89 19.42 29.16
CA GLU A 167 9.32 19.21 28.93
C GLU A 167 9.62 18.20 27.81
N ILE A 168 10.82 18.29 27.24
CA ILE A 168 11.47 17.26 26.42
C ILE A 168 12.87 17.02 27.02
N SER A 169 13.26 15.78 27.26
CA SER A 169 14.57 15.42 27.82
C SER A 169 15.20 14.22 27.11
N ASP A 170 16.42 13.86 27.52
CA ASP A 170 17.10 12.62 27.11
C ASP A 170 17.25 12.46 25.59
N PHE A 171 17.34 13.59 24.88
CA PHE A 171 17.48 13.59 23.43
C PHE A 171 18.78 12.92 23.02
N SER A 172 18.65 11.99 22.07
CA SER A 172 19.73 11.26 21.44
C SER A 172 19.41 11.07 19.97
N ILE A 173 20.43 11.17 19.14
CA ILE A 173 20.36 10.96 17.70
C ILE A 173 21.63 10.26 17.27
N ARG A 174 21.51 9.20 16.47
CA ARG A 174 22.68 8.62 15.81
C ARG A 174 22.34 8.25 14.37
N GLU A 175 23.35 8.35 13.51
CA GLU A 175 23.34 7.68 12.21
C GLU A 175 23.28 6.19 12.51
N THR A 176 22.09 5.61 12.41
CA THR A 176 21.93 4.17 12.63
C THR A 176 22.27 3.39 11.39
N GLY A 177 22.25 3.98 10.18
CA GLY A 177 22.70 3.30 8.97
C GLY A 177 22.03 1.95 8.75
N ILE A 178 20.81 1.80 9.26
CA ILE A 178 20.11 0.54 9.55
C ILE A 178 20.81 -0.27 10.66
N ALA A 179 20.49 0.12 11.90
CA ALA A 179 20.97 -0.49 13.14
C ALA A 179 22.50 -0.53 13.34
N ASP A 180 22.89 -0.64 14.61
CA ASP A 180 24.26 -0.34 15.06
C ASP A 180 25.35 -1.32 14.55
N ASN A 181 25.00 -2.28 13.67
CA ASN A 181 25.87 -3.38 13.23
C ASN A 181 25.55 -3.85 11.81
N CYS A 182 26.60 -4.09 11.02
CA CYS A 182 26.53 -4.57 9.63
C CYS A 182 27.44 -5.79 9.44
N ILE A 183 26.93 -6.85 8.80
CA ILE A 183 27.69 -7.98 8.27
C ILE A 183 27.85 -7.76 6.77
N LYS A 184 29.09 -7.61 6.30
CA LYS A 184 29.40 -7.38 4.86
C LYS A 184 29.45 -8.72 4.12
N ILE A 185 29.05 -8.75 2.86
CA ILE A 185 29.15 -9.95 2.02
C ILE A 185 30.47 -9.95 1.22
N HIS A 186 31.20 -11.07 1.34
CA HIS A 186 32.54 -11.24 0.80
C HIS A 186 32.55 -12.01 -0.53
N THR A 187 33.68 -11.97 -1.24
CA THR A 187 33.83 -12.57 -2.59
C THR A 187 33.94 -14.09 -2.59
N GLN A 188 34.42 -14.68 -1.49
CA GLN A 188 34.56 -16.12 -1.30
C GLN A 188 34.11 -16.50 0.12
N THR A 189 33.27 -17.52 0.21
CA THR A 189 32.74 -18.09 1.46
C THR A 189 32.45 -19.58 1.23
N THR A 190 32.77 -20.43 2.21
CA THR A 190 32.28 -21.82 2.21
C THR A 190 30.75 -21.82 2.28
N PRO A 191 30.03 -22.61 1.45
CA PRO A 191 28.58 -22.71 1.54
C PRO A 191 28.11 -23.14 2.93
N TYR A 192 27.02 -22.55 3.41
CA TYR A 192 26.34 -22.96 4.62
C TYR A 192 25.76 -24.37 4.45
N ALA A 193 26.21 -25.28 5.31
CA ALA A 193 25.76 -26.67 5.40
C ALA A 193 25.22 -27.02 6.80
N GLY A 194 24.88 -26.01 7.62
CA GLY A 194 24.28 -26.19 8.93
C GLY A 194 22.81 -26.63 8.86
N LYS A 195 22.24 -26.97 10.02
CA LYS A 195 20.84 -27.38 10.12
C LYS A 195 19.93 -26.16 10.23
N PHE A 196 18.88 -26.15 9.40
CA PHE A 196 17.73 -25.27 9.60
C PHE A 196 16.78 -25.86 10.66
N PRO A 197 15.93 -25.04 11.31
CA PRO A 197 14.67 -25.52 11.89
C PRO A 197 13.77 -26.13 10.79
N PRO A 198 12.62 -26.74 11.15
CA PRO A 198 11.63 -27.17 10.16
C PRO A 198 11.29 -26.02 9.20
N LEU A 199 11.55 -26.24 7.92
CA LEU A 199 11.28 -25.27 6.87
C LEU A 199 9.77 -25.29 6.53
N PRO A 200 9.17 -24.14 6.20
CA PRO A 200 7.79 -24.08 5.75
C PRO A 200 7.61 -24.86 4.44
N THR A 201 6.46 -25.50 4.28
CA THR A 201 6.07 -26.23 3.07
C THR A 201 5.26 -25.36 2.11
N GLY A 202 4.68 -24.27 2.60
CA GLY A 202 3.63 -23.52 1.92
C GLY A 202 2.30 -24.29 1.94
N CYS A 203 1.33 -23.81 1.16
CA CYS A 203 0.04 -24.46 0.95
C CYS A 203 0.22 -25.82 0.24
N PRO A 204 -0.39 -26.91 0.74
CA PRO A 204 -0.45 -28.18 0.03
C PRO A 204 -1.36 -28.09 -1.21
N GLU A 205 -1.17 -29.01 -2.15
CA GLU A 205 -2.03 -29.10 -3.34
C GLU A 205 -3.46 -29.52 -3.03
N PHE A 206 -4.39 -29.02 -3.86
CA PHE A 206 -5.82 -29.31 -3.78
C PHE A 206 -6.51 -29.05 -5.13
N GLU A 207 -7.71 -29.62 -5.27
CA GLU A 207 -8.59 -29.47 -6.43
C GLU A 207 -9.84 -28.65 -6.10
N VAL A 208 -10.33 -27.88 -7.07
CA VAL A 208 -11.63 -27.21 -7.02
C VAL A 208 -12.62 -28.01 -7.85
N LYS A 209 -13.76 -28.41 -7.28
CA LYS A 209 -14.73 -29.25 -8.00
C LYS A 209 -15.44 -28.47 -9.09
N LEU A 210 -15.29 -28.92 -10.33
CA LEU A 210 -15.99 -28.36 -11.49
C LEU A 210 -17.48 -28.81 -11.51
N PRO A 211 -18.34 -28.09 -12.25
CA PRO A 211 -19.69 -28.57 -12.59
C PRO A 211 -19.64 -29.86 -13.43
N ASP A 212 -20.68 -30.68 -13.30
CA ASP A 212 -21.00 -31.75 -14.23
C ASP A 212 -21.75 -31.13 -15.42
N THR A 213 -21.05 -30.96 -16.53
CA THR A 213 -21.53 -30.21 -17.68
C THR A 213 -22.56 -30.96 -18.52
N GLY A 214 -22.67 -32.29 -18.39
CA GLY A 214 -23.59 -33.11 -19.17
C GLY A 214 -23.53 -32.85 -20.69
N ASN A 215 -24.67 -33.08 -21.36
CA ASN A 215 -24.86 -32.76 -22.79
C ASN A 215 -25.87 -31.62 -23.02
N GLU A 216 -26.62 -31.21 -22.00
CA GLU A 216 -27.74 -30.27 -22.12
C GLU A 216 -27.26 -28.81 -21.91
N MET A 217 -27.58 -27.95 -22.88
CA MET A 217 -27.21 -26.53 -22.86
C MET A 217 -28.37 -25.64 -23.30
N VAL A 218 -28.40 -24.42 -22.79
CA VAL A 218 -29.31 -23.35 -23.27
C VAL A 218 -28.52 -22.17 -23.82
N ASN A 219 -29.10 -21.45 -24.78
CA ASN A 219 -28.46 -20.32 -25.43
C ASN A 219 -28.94 -19.02 -24.77
N ALA A 220 -28.01 -18.12 -24.44
CA ALA A 220 -28.33 -16.82 -23.86
C ALA A 220 -29.28 -15.99 -24.75
N ALA A 221 -29.22 -16.14 -26.08
CA ALA A 221 -30.12 -15.45 -27.00
C ALA A 221 -31.60 -15.83 -26.80
N ASP A 222 -31.90 -17.05 -26.34
CA ASP A 222 -33.27 -17.55 -26.11
C ASP A 222 -34.02 -16.71 -25.05
N PHE A 223 -33.27 -16.05 -24.16
CA PHE A 223 -33.78 -15.17 -23.10
C PHE A 223 -33.80 -13.69 -23.48
N GLY A 224 -33.48 -13.37 -24.75
CA GLY A 224 -33.49 -12.03 -25.31
C GLY A 224 -32.18 -11.25 -25.19
N LEU A 225 -31.04 -11.91 -24.92
CA LEU A 225 -29.74 -11.23 -24.98
C LEU A 225 -29.36 -10.93 -26.44
N SER A 226 -28.96 -9.70 -26.72
CA SER A 226 -28.59 -9.25 -28.07
C SER A 226 -27.43 -8.25 -28.06
N THR A 227 -26.58 -8.35 -29.07
CA THR A 227 -25.51 -7.38 -29.39
C THR A 227 -26.05 -6.03 -29.87
N THR A 228 -27.30 -5.99 -30.34
CA THR A 228 -28.03 -4.77 -30.69
C THR A 228 -28.72 -4.12 -29.49
N SER A 229 -28.82 -4.79 -28.33
CA SER A 229 -29.41 -4.18 -27.14
C SER A 229 -28.51 -3.10 -26.55
N SER A 230 -29.13 -2.04 -26.04
CA SER A 230 -28.49 -1.01 -25.22
C SER A 230 -28.17 -1.51 -23.81
N ASP A 231 -28.94 -2.47 -23.29
CA ASP A 231 -28.71 -3.12 -22.00
C ASP A 231 -29.17 -4.59 -22.03
N ASN A 232 -28.32 -5.50 -21.56
CA ASN A 232 -28.58 -6.94 -21.47
C ASN A 232 -28.81 -7.41 -20.02
N THR A 233 -28.68 -6.55 -19.00
CA THR A 233 -28.81 -6.97 -17.60
C THR A 233 -30.12 -7.73 -17.35
N ALA A 234 -31.26 -7.19 -17.76
CA ALA A 234 -32.57 -7.81 -17.53
C ALA A 234 -32.76 -9.16 -18.28
N ALA A 235 -32.17 -9.31 -19.47
CA ALA A 235 -32.21 -10.56 -20.21
C ALA A 235 -31.31 -11.63 -19.57
N PHE A 236 -30.12 -11.23 -19.09
CA PHE A 236 -29.20 -12.16 -18.39
C PHE A 236 -29.81 -12.65 -17.06
N GLN A 237 -30.50 -11.80 -16.30
CA GLN A 237 -31.21 -12.26 -15.09
C GLN A 237 -32.23 -13.37 -15.42
N LYS A 238 -33.02 -13.25 -16.50
CA LYS A 238 -33.98 -14.29 -16.93
C LYS A 238 -33.29 -15.62 -17.28
N ALA A 239 -32.15 -15.58 -17.96
CA ALA A 239 -31.36 -16.77 -18.27
C ALA A 239 -30.85 -17.46 -16.99
N LEU A 240 -30.36 -16.68 -16.02
CA LEU A 240 -29.89 -17.17 -14.73
C LEU A 240 -31.03 -17.76 -13.88
N GLU A 241 -32.20 -17.11 -13.87
CA GLU A 241 -33.42 -17.58 -13.21
C GLU A 241 -33.87 -18.93 -13.79
N TYR A 242 -33.92 -19.06 -15.12
CA TYR A 242 -34.23 -20.33 -15.80
C TYR A 242 -33.22 -21.42 -15.44
N CYS A 243 -31.91 -21.15 -15.52
CA CYS A 243 -30.89 -22.14 -15.19
C CYS A 243 -31.01 -22.63 -13.75
N ARG A 244 -31.37 -21.75 -12.81
CA ARG A 244 -31.65 -22.11 -11.40
C ARG A 244 -32.89 -22.98 -11.27
N GLU A 245 -33.99 -22.64 -11.95
CA GLU A 245 -35.26 -23.37 -11.88
C GLU A 245 -35.22 -24.74 -12.55
N LYS A 246 -34.42 -24.92 -13.61
CA LYS A 246 -34.31 -26.18 -14.35
C LYS A 246 -33.11 -27.03 -13.95
N GLY A 247 -32.16 -26.49 -13.18
CA GLY A 247 -30.91 -27.19 -12.85
C GLY A 247 -30.01 -27.38 -14.08
N THR A 248 -30.09 -26.46 -15.04
CA THR A 248 -29.37 -26.51 -16.32
C THR A 248 -27.85 -26.61 -16.10
N LYS A 249 -27.19 -27.47 -16.88
CA LYS A 249 -25.75 -27.72 -16.73
C LYS A 249 -24.86 -26.71 -17.45
N ARG A 250 -25.33 -26.13 -18.56
CA ARG A 250 -24.55 -25.17 -19.37
C ARG A 250 -25.40 -24.01 -19.90
N LEU A 251 -24.96 -22.79 -19.64
CA LEU A 251 -25.47 -21.56 -20.27
C LEU A 251 -24.40 -21.02 -21.22
N VAL A 252 -24.71 -20.97 -22.52
CA VAL A 252 -23.74 -20.57 -23.56
C VAL A 252 -24.16 -19.25 -24.22
N PHE A 253 -23.22 -18.32 -24.31
CA PHE A 253 -23.39 -17.06 -25.05
C PHE A 253 -22.93 -17.23 -26.50
N PRO A 254 -23.71 -16.83 -27.50
CA PRO A 254 -23.20 -16.60 -28.85
C PRO A 254 -22.11 -15.52 -28.80
N ARG A 255 -21.02 -15.71 -29.55
CA ARG A 255 -19.90 -14.75 -29.52
C ARG A 255 -20.36 -13.37 -29.99
N GLY A 256 -20.34 -12.38 -29.09
CA GLY A 256 -20.81 -11.03 -29.40
C GLY A 256 -20.29 -9.96 -28.43
N THR A 257 -20.63 -8.69 -28.70
CA THR A 257 -20.45 -7.59 -27.73
C THR A 257 -21.81 -7.25 -27.11
N TYR A 258 -21.96 -7.49 -25.81
CA TYR A 258 -23.18 -7.27 -25.05
C TYR A 258 -23.00 -6.06 -24.12
N ARG A 259 -23.90 -5.09 -24.20
CA ARG A 259 -23.87 -3.88 -23.35
C ARG A 259 -24.65 -4.09 -22.07
N PHE A 260 -24.18 -3.50 -20.97
CA PHE A 260 -24.81 -3.60 -19.66
C PHE A 260 -24.81 -2.24 -18.95
N SER A 261 -25.95 -1.85 -18.36
CA SER A 261 -26.04 -0.69 -17.46
C SER A 261 -26.18 -1.09 -15.99
N GLY A 262 -26.93 -2.18 -15.72
CA GLY A 262 -27.17 -2.70 -14.38
C GLY A 262 -26.17 -3.78 -13.94
N SER A 263 -26.03 -3.94 -12.62
CA SER A 263 -25.28 -5.04 -12.01
C SER A 263 -26.01 -6.39 -12.17
N VAL A 264 -25.33 -7.40 -12.71
CA VAL A 264 -25.84 -8.77 -12.85
C VAL A 264 -25.75 -9.50 -11.51
N GLN A 265 -26.74 -10.34 -11.18
CA GLN A 265 -26.86 -10.99 -9.87
C GLN A 265 -26.95 -12.51 -10.03
N ILE A 266 -25.79 -13.18 -10.00
CA ILE A 266 -25.69 -14.63 -10.16
C ILE A 266 -25.85 -15.26 -8.77
N ARG A 267 -27.01 -15.86 -8.48
CA ARG A 267 -27.35 -16.30 -7.12
C ARG A 267 -27.91 -17.72 -7.06
N ASP A 268 -27.52 -18.43 -6.01
CA ASP A 268 -28.09 -19.73 -5.62
C ASP A 268 -27.97 -20.80 -6.72
N LEU A 269 -27.02 -20.62 -7.64
CA LEU A 269 -26.77 -21.55 -8.75
C LEU A 269 -25.88 -22.70 -8.30
N LYS A 270 -26.21 -23.89 -8.78
CA LYS A 270 -25.52 -25.12 -8.45
C LYS A 270 -25.23 -25.92 -9.70
N ASP A 271 -23.99 -26.40 -9.83
CA ASP A 271 -23.60 -27.39 -10.83
C ASP A 271 -23.78 -26.92 -12.29
N LEU A 272 -23.30 -25.69 -12.57
CA LEU A 272 -23.49 -24.96 -13.84
C LEU A 272 -22.15 -24.45 -14.41
N GLU A 273 -21.94 -24.65 -15.70
CA GLU A 273 -20.99 -23.90 -16.52
C GLU A 273 -21.67 -22.71 -17.21
N ILE A 274 -21.04 -21.53 -17.15
CA ILE A 274 -21.42 -20.34 -17.91
C ILE A 274 -20.27 -20.03 -18.87
N ASP A 275 -20.49 -20.23 -20.17
CA ASP A 275 -19.47 -20.10 -21.22
C ASP A 275 -19.77 -18.92 -22.16
N GLY A 276 -18.84 -17.97 -22.21
CA GLY A 276 -18.97 -16.74 -23.00
C GLY A 276 -18.66 -16.87 -24.48
N SER A 277 -18.10 -17.99 -24.97
CA SER A 277 -17.59 -18.15 -26.35
C SER A 277 -16.60 -17.07 -26.82
N GLY A 278 -15.95 -16.38 -25.88
CA GLY A 278 -15.09 -15.22 -26.11
C GLY A 278 -15.86 -13.93 -26.44
N SER A 279 -17.08 -13.78 -25.90
CA SER A 279 -17.87 -12.54 -25.96
C SER A 279 -17.22 -11.40 -25.17
N LEU A 280 -17.59 -10.16 -25.48
CA LEU A 280 -17.23 -8.95 -24.73
C LEU A 280 -18.47 -8.43 -23.99
N PHE A 281 -18.34 -8.21 -22.68
CA PHE A 281 -19.32 -7.46 -21.88
C PHE A 281 -18.82 -6.04 -21.67
N LEU A 282 -19.56 -5.07 -22.21
CA LEU A 282 -19.21 -3.64 -22.18
C LEU A 282 -20.13 -2.90 -21.19
N TYR A 283 -19.56 -2.38 -20.11
CA TYR A 283 -20.30 -1.71 -19.04
C TYR A 283 -20.26 -0.18 -19.16
N TYR A 284 -21.40 0.48 -18.94
CA TYR A 284 -21.49 1.92 -18.73
C TYR A 284 -22.63 2.27 -17.77
N ARG A 285 -22.33 3.04 -16.72
CA ARG A 285 -23.31 3.64 -15.80
C ARG A 285 -22.71 4.81 -15.03
N GLU A 286 -23.56 5.55 -14.32
CA GLU A 286 -23.10 6.53 -13.34
C GLU A 286 -22.36 5.87 -12.17
N LEU A 287 -21.29 6.51 -11.70
CA LEU A 287 -20.44 5.99 -10.60
C LEU A 287 -21.15 6.03 -9.23
N LYS A 288 -22.06 6.98 -9.02
CA LYS A 288 -22.67 7.21 -7.71
C LYS A 288 -23.64 6.10 -7.33
N GLY A 289 -23.26 5.29 -6.34
CA GLY A 289 -24.04 4.12 -5.91
C GLY A 289 -23.84 2.89 -6.80
N ALA A 290 -22.83 2.91 -7.69
CA ALA A 290 -22.44 1.74 -8.47
C ALA A 290 -22.07 0.56 -7.56
N LYS A 291 -22.72 -0.58 -7.82
CA LYS A 291 -22.33 -1.90 -7.30
C LYS A 291 -21.42 -2.58 -8.32
N GLU A 292 -20.78 -3.68 -7.93
CA GLU A 292 -19.93 -4.46 -8.83
C GLU A 292 -20.71 -4.98 -10.05
N ASN A 293 -20.07 -5.04 -11.22
CA ASN A 293 -20.67 -5.39 -12.51
C ASN A 293 -21.37 -6.75 -12.47
N ILE A 294 -20.71 -7.76 -11.91
CA ILE A 294 -21.26 -9.10 -11.71
C ILE A 294 -21.06 -9.51 -10.25
N ILE A 295 -22.15 -9.93 -9.60
CA ILE A 295 -22.13 -10.35 -8.20
C ILE A 295 -22.61 -11.80 -8.07
N PHE A 296 -21.72 -12.68 -7.62
CA PHE A 296 -22.00 -14.07 -7.28
C PHE A 296 -22.40 -14.20 -5.80
N ARG A 297 -23.46 -14.95 -5.49
CA ARG A 297 -23.83 -15.32 -4.11
C ARG A 297 -24.28 -16.77 -3.99
N ASN A 298 -23.91 -17.43 -2.90
CA ASN A 298 -24.39 -18.78 -2.53
C ASN A 298 -24.19 -19.86 -3.61
N CYS A 299 -23.27 -19.67 -4.55
CA CYS A 299 -23.11 -20.56 -5.70
C CYS A 299 -22.24 -21.79 -5.35
N ASN A 300 -22.57 -22.97 -5.88
CA ASN A 300 -21.82 -24.20 -5.62
C ASN A 300 -21.48 -24.99 -6.89
N ARG A 301 -20.20 -25.37 -7.09
CA ARG A 301 -19.73 -26.04 -8.32
C ARG A 301 -20.11 -25.24 -9.57
N VAL A 302 -19.60 -24.02 -9.65
CA VAL A 302 -19.85 -23.11 -10.79
C VAL A 302 -18.54 -22.78 -11.49
N ARG A 303 -18.56 -22.85 -12.83
CA ARG A 303 -17.45 -22.48 -13.71
C ARG A 303 -17.90 -21.34 -14.62
N PHE A 304 -17.20 -20.22 -14.58
CA PHE A 304 -17.52 -19.02 -15.37
C PHE A 304 -16.33 -18.70 -16.28
N ARG A 305 -16.51 -18.86 -17.60
CA ARG A 305 -15.39 -18.94 -18.55
C ARG A 305 -15.58 -18.25 -19.90
N ASN A 306 -14.47 -18.02 -20.61
CA ASN A 306 -14.43 -17.49 -21.98
C ASN A 306 -15.11 -16.11 -22.14
N PHE A 307 -14.87 -15.16 -21.24
CA PHE A 307 -15.42 -13.82 -21.33
C PHE A 307 -14.33 -12.74 -21.36
N ASN A 308 -14.62 -11.67 -22.09
CA ASN A 308 -13.87 -10.42 -22.04
C ASN A 308 -14.75 -9.35 -21.39
N PHE A 309 -14.14 -8.44 -20.62
CA PHE A 309 -14.84 -7.37 -19.91
C PHE A 309 -14.16 -6.03 -20.16
N ASP A 310 -14.96 -4.99 -20.39
CA ASP A 310 -14.45 -3.63 -20.54
C ASP A 310 -15.47 -2.59 -20.04
N TRP A 311 -14.96 -1.39 -19.79
CA TRP A 311 -15.76 -0.19 -19.61
C TRP A 311 -15.92 0.55 -20.95
N ASP A 312 -17.00 1.31 -21.09
CA ASP A 312 -17.26 2.14 -22.27
C ASP A 312 -16.38 3.41 -22.26
N TRP A 313 -15.09 3.22 -22.59
CA TRP A 313 -14.07 4.28 -22.66
C TRP A 313 -14.44 5.43 -23.62
N GLU A 314 -15.18 5.14 -24.69
CA GLU A 314 -15.60 6.15 -25.67
C GLU A 314 -16.63 7.14 -25.06
N LYS A 315 -17.37 6.74 -24.02
CA LYS A 315 -18.24 7.64 -23.22
C LYS A 315 -17.52 8.23 -22.01
N MET A 316 -16.73 7.44 -21.31
CA MET A 316 -16.01 7.86 -20.10
C MET A 316 -14.72 7.08 -19.93
N PRO A 317 -13.57 7.64 -20.35
CA PRO A 317 -12.25 7.12 -20.01
C PRO A 317 -12.07 6.99 -18.49
N LEU A 318 -11.43 5.91 -18.03
CA LEU A 318 -11.23 5.67 -16.59
C LEU A 318 -9.97 6.35 -16.04
N GLY A 319 -9.00 6.62 -16.92
CA GLY A 319 -7.85 7.45 -16.65
C GLY A 319 -7.30 8.08 -17.93
N SER A 320 -6.50 9.12 -17.78
CA SER A 320 -5.88 9.86 -18.89
C SER A 320 -4.42 10.18 -18.59
N LEU A 321 -3.54 10.10 -19.60
CA LEU A 321 -2.24 10.75 -19.54
C LEU A 321 -2.44 12.27 -19.64
N VAL A 322 -1.95 13.03 -18.65
CA VAL A 322 -2.04 14.48 -18.61
C VAL A 322 -0.67 15.14 -18.42
N GLU A 323 -0.45 16.26 -19.09
CA GLU A 323 0.70 17.16 -18.90
C GLU A 323 0.27 18.38 -18.08
N VAL A 324 1.08 18.79 -17.10
CA VAL A 324 0.93 20.11 -16.45
C VAL A 324 1.44 21.20 -17.41
N VAL A 325 0.54 22.01 -17.98
CA VAL A 325 0.91 23.06 -18.96
C VAL A 325 1.03 24.46 -18.35
N ASN A 326 0.44 24.68 -17.17
CA ASN A 326 0.55 25.91 -16.38
C ASN A 326 0.22 25.63 -14.89
N VAL A 327 0.81 26.41 -13.99
CA VAL A 327 0.53 26.42 -12.54
C VAL A 327 0.51 27.88 -12.10
N SER A 328 -0.60 28.34 -11.50
CA SER A 328 -0.79 29.74 -11.14
C SER A 328 -1.61 29.88 -9.86
N GLY A 329 -0.99 30.36 -8.79
CA GLY A 329 -1.64 30.48 -7.47
C GLY A 329 -2.04 29.12 -6.92
N ASP A 330 -3.34 28.87 -6.86
CA ASP A 330 -3.99 27.62 -6.44
C ASP A 330 -4.65 26.85 -7.60
N GLU A 331 -4.32 27.21 -8.85
CA GLU A 331 -4.88 26.64 -10.08
C GLU A 331 -3.80 25.91 -10.90
N ILE A 332 -4.09 24.67 -11.31
CA ILE A 332 -3.23 23.83 -12.16
C ILE A 332 -3.97 23.57 -13.47
N ASP A 333 -3.32 23.80 -14.61
CA ASP A 333 -3.86 23.49 -15.93
C ASP A 333 -3.25 22.19 -16.47
N PHE A 334 -4.09 21.17 -16.62
CA PHE A 334 -3.73 19.85 -17.14
C PHE A 334 -4.19 19.72 -18.60
N ARG A 335 -3.25 19.48 -19.52
CA ARG A 335 -3.53 19.11 -20.92
C ARG A 335 -3.66 17.59 -21.01
N PHE A 336 -4.80 17.10 -21.48
CA PHE A 336 -5.02 15.69 -21.78
C PHE A 336 -4.23 15.34 -23.05
N CYS A 337 -3.27 14.42 -22.94
CA CYS A 337 -2.24 14.22 -23.96
C CYS A 337 -2.77 13.52 -25.21
N ASP A 338 -3.72 12.61 -25.04
CA ASP A 338 -4.23 11.70 -26.09
C ASP A 338 -5.55 12.18 -26.73
N TYR A 339 -5.94 13.44 -26.48
CA TYR A 339 -7.23 13.99 -26.90
C TYR A 339 -7.07 15.44 -27.40
N ASP A 340 -7.71 15.79 -28.52
CA ASP A 340 -7.97 17.20 -28.89
C ASP A 340 -9.25 17.72 -28.22
N TYR A 341 -10.24 16.85 -28.07
CA TYR A 341 -11.48 17.10 -27.32
C TYR A 341 -11.81 15.89 -26.44
N TYR A 342 -11.67 16.04 -25.13
CA TYR A 342 -11.96 14.97 -24.17
C TYR A 342 -13.49 14.72 -24.05
N PRO A 343 -13.99 13.48 -24.15
CA PRO A 343 -15.42 13.22 -24.33
C PRO A 343 -16.29 13.57 -23.10
N LYS A 344 -15.89 13.14 -21.90
CA LYS A 344 -16.65 13.33 -20.65
C LYS A 344 -16.39 14.73 -20.08
N ARG A 345 -17.25 15.71 -20.38
CA ARG A 345 -17.01 17.13 -20.02
C ARG A 345 -17.18 17.41 -18.52
N ASP A 346 -18.07 16.69 -17.84
CA ASP A 346 -18.16 16.61 -16.38
C ASP A 346 -17.11 15.63 -15.83
N VAL A 347 -15.83 15.94 -16.10
CA VAL A 347 -14.69 15.09 -15.72
C VAL A 347 -14.44 15.11 -14.21
N ARG A 348 -14.45 13.93 -13.59
CA ARG A 348 -13.96 13.72 -12.22
C ARG A 348 -12.44 13.69 -12.20
N VAL A 349 -11.87 14.28 -11.15
CA VAL A 349 -10.45 14.15 -10.79
C VAL A 349 -10.39 13.45 -9.44
N ALA A 350 -10.20 12.13 -9.43
CA ALA A 350 -10.12 11.35 -8.20
C ALA A 350 -8.73 11.43 -7.57
N MET A 351 -7.70 11.22 -8.40
CA MET A 351 -6.28 11.38 -8.06
C MET A 351 -5.43 11.63 -9.31
N VAL A 352 -4.18 12.03 -9.11
CA VAL A 352 -3.12 11.98 -10.12
C VAL A 352 -1.89 11.24 -9.57
N SER A 353 -1.29 10.39 -10.39
CA SER A 353 -0.08 9.60 -10.12
C SER A 353 0.97 9.90 -11.18
N GLU A 354 2.17 10.36 -10.80
CA GLU A 354 3.21 10.73 -11.77
C GLU A 354 3.60 9.52 -12.65
N MET A 355 3.74 9.77 -13.96
CA MET A 355 3.84 8.76 -15.00
C MET A 355 4.92 9.16 -16.01
N ASP A 356 5.75 8.20 -16.42
CA ASP A 356 6.67 8.41 -17.55
C ASP A 356 5.85 8.45 -18.86
N PRO A 357 5.87 9.56 -19.63
CA PRO A 357 5.09 9.67 -20.87
C PRO A 357 5.61 8.77 -22.00
N THR A 358 6.87 8.32 -21.90
CA THR A 358 7.53 7.49 -22.92
C THR A 358 7.15 6.03 -22.76
N THR A 359 7.29 5.48 -21.55
CA THR A 359 6.91 4.09 -21.26
C THR A 359 5.44 3.92 -20.86
N ARG A 360 4.71 5.03 -20.62
CA ARG A 360 3.33 5.06 -20.10
C ARG A 360 3.15 4.27 -18.80
N ARG A 361 4.18 4.25 -17.94
CA ARG A 361 4.16 3.54 -16.64
C ARG A 361 4.11 4.48 -15.46
N VAL A 362 3.32 4.11 -14.46
CA VAL A 362 3.17 4.84 -13.19
C VAL A 362 4.25 4.50 -12.16
N THR A 363 5.33 3.86 -12.58
CA THR A 363 6.37 3.28 -11.71
C THR A 363 7.64 4.11 -11.78
N VAL A 364 7.46 5.42 -11.57
CA VAL A 364 8.50 6.43 -11.66
C VAL A 364 9.27 6.51 -10.33
N GLU A 365 10.59 6.50 -10.38
CA GLU A 365 11.41 6.77 -9.20
C GLU A 365 11.17 8.17 -8.65
N ASN A 366 10.97 8.27 -7.33
CA ASN A 366 10.57 9.47 -6.59
C ASN A 366 9.19 10.06 -6.99
N LYS A 367 8.33 9.26 -7.64
CA LYS A 367 6.94 9.58 -8.04
C LYS A 367 6.17 10.44 -7.03
N ALA A 368 5.55 11.51 -7.52
CA ALA A 368 4.51 12.24 -6.80
C ALA A 368 3.10 11.61 -7.01
N VAL A 369 2.30 11.58 -5.94
CA VAL A 369 0.89 11.11 -5.95
C VAL A 369 0.04 12.13 -5.18
N PHE A 370 -1.08 12.55 -5.76
CA PHE A 370 -1.99 13.51 -5.13
C PHE A 370 -3.45 13.06 -5.22
N HIS A 371 -4.12 13.07 -4.06
CA HIS A 371 -5.54 12.79 -3.93
C HIS A 371 -6.36 14.07 -4.09
N PHE A 372 -7.45 13.96 -4.84
CA PHE A 372 -8.48 15.00 -5.01
C PHE A 372 -9.81 14.42 -4.51
N GLU A 373 -10.74 14.09 -5.40
CA GLU A 373 -12.01 13.43 -5.09
C GLU A 373 -11.82 11.90 -4.88
N PHE A 374 -10.96 11.53 -3.93
CA PHE A 374 -10.59 10.13 -3.66
C PHE A 374 -11.82 9.29 -3.28
N TYR A 375 -12.68 9.82 -2.41
CA TYR A 375 -14.03 9.32 -2.18
C TYR A 375 -15.01 10.19 -2.98
N LEU A 376 -15.83 9.57 -3.85
CA LEU A 376 -16.81 10.26 -4.69
C LEU A 376 -17.71 11.20 -3.85
N GLY A 377 -17.80 12.47 -4.25
CA GLY A 377 -18.55 13.52 -3.56
C GLY A 377 -17.81 14.22 -2.41
N HIS A 378 -16.63 13.74 -1.99
CA HIS A 378 -15.82 14.35 -0.93
C HIS A 378 -14.66 15.16 -1.51
N TYR A 379 -14.45 16.37 -1.01
CA TYR A 379 -13.34 17.27 -1.42
C TYR A 379 -13.27 17.53 -2.94
N VAL A 380 -14.42 17.58 -3.61
CA VAL A 380 -14.54 17.77 -5.06
C VAL A 380 -13.86 19.08 -5.49
N PRO A 381 -12.80 19.03 -6.32
CA PRO A 381 -12.13 20.24 -6.81
C PRO A 381 -13.06 21.04 -7.73
N LYS A 382 -12.84 22.34 -7.84
CA LYS A 382 -13.45 23.13 -8.92
C LYS A 382 -12.66 22.87 -10.20
N THR A 383 -13.34 22.42 -11.24
CA THR A 383 -12.76 22.24 -12.58
C THR A 383 -13.33 23.26 -13.57
N THR A 384 -12.59 23.57 -14.63
CA THR A 384 -13.04 24.44 -15.73
C THR A 384 -12.25 24.11 -17.00
N TRP A 385 -12.91 23.81 -18.11
CA TRP A 385 -12.24 23.60 -19.39
C TRP A 385 -11.80 24.93 -20.00
N LEU A 386 -10.52 25.05 -20.36
CA LEU A 386 -9.95 26.18 -21.09
C LEU A 386 -9.92 25.92 -22.60
N SER A 387 -9.97 24.65 -23.02
CA SER A 387 -10.06 24.21 -24.41
C SER A 387 -10.81 22.85 -24.51
N GLY A 388 -10.76 22.21 -25.68
CA GLY A 388 -11.19 20.81 -25.82
C GLY A 388 -10.42 19.83 -24.91
N ASN A 389 -9.15 20.11 -24.61
CA ASN A 389 -8.26 19.19 -23.90
C ASN A 389 -7.47 19.78 -22.72
N VAL A 390 -7.58 21.08 -22.43
CA VAL A 390 -6.96 21.70 -21.24
C VAL A 390 -7.99 21.93 -20.15
N LEU A 391 -7.80 21.26 -19.02
CA LEU A 391 -8.63 21.34 -17.82
C LEU A 391 -7.88 22.12 -16.72
N ARG A 392 -8.45 23.26 -16.31
CA ARG A 392 -8.08 23.91 -15.06
C ARG A 392 -8.67 23.16 -13.88
N VAL A 393 -7.85 22.87 -12.88
CA VAL A 393 -8.22 22.24 -11.61
C VAL A 393 -7.78 23.16 -10.46
N LYS A 394 -8.70 23.45 -9.54
CA LYS A 394 -8.49 24.29 -8.35
C LYS A 394 -9.08 23.58 -7.14
N ASP A 395 -8.29 23.31 -6.09
CA ASP A 395 -8.83 22.78 -4.84
C ASP A 395 -9.73 23.82 -4.13
N ARG A 396 -10.63 23.35 -3.25
CA ARG A 396 -11.47 24.21 -2.41
C ARG A 396 -10.82 24.58 -1.07
N GLY A 397 -9.56 24.23 -0.83
CA GLY A 397 -8.77 24.60 0.36
C GLY A 397 -9.07 23.75 1.61
N ASN A 398 -9.84 22.67 1.46
CA ASN A 398 -10.31 21.85 2.59
C ASN A 398 -9.50 20.56 2.81
N ASN A 399 -8.61 20.20 1.86
CA ASN A 399 -7.76 19.00 1.96
C ASN A 399 -6.28 19.27 1.64
N TRP A 400 -5.95 20.44 1.09
CA TRP A 400 -4.57 20.84 0.80
C TRP A 400 -3.99 21.73 1.91
N ASN A 401 -2.84 21.31 2.45
CA ASN A 401 -1.81 22.30 2.73
C ASN A 401 -1.44 22.98 1.41
N ARG A 402 -1.36 24.31 1.37
CA ARG A 402 -0.87 25.06 0.18
C ARG A 402 0.48 24.57 -0.34
N GLU A 403 1.25 23.89 0.51
CA GLU A 403 2.50 23.21 0.21
C GLU A 403 2.40 22.17 -0.95
N HIS A 404 1.24 21.55 -1.18
CA HIS A 404 1.07 20.56 -2.26
C HIS A 404 1.15 21.15 -3.67
N LEU A 405 0.85 22.44 -3.85
CA LEU A 405 0.90 23.10 -5.16
C LEU A 405 2.32 23.21 -5.72
N TYR A 406 3.34 23.40 -4.87
CA TYR A 406 4.74 23.58 -5.30
C TYR A 406 5.38 22.32 -5.90
N PHE A 407 4.73 21.15 -5.75
CA PHE A 407 5.20 19.92 -6.39
C PHE A 407 4.91 19.87 -7.87
N PHE A 408 3.83 20.53 -8.33
CA PHE A 408 3.45 20.59 -9.72
C PHE A 408 4.33 21.60 -10.46
N ARG A 409 4.98 21.16 -11.52
CA ARG A 409 5.82 21.96 -12.42
C ARG A 409 5.37 21.74 -13.85
N LYS A 410 5.46 22.80 -14.66
CA LYS A 410 5.17 22.72 -16.09
C LYS A 410 6.04 21.65 -16.77
N GLY A 411 5.43 20.82 -17.61
CA GLY A 411 6.09 19.70 -18.30
C GLY A 411 6.19 18.40 -17.50
N GLN A 412 5.60 18.31 -16.30
CA GLN A 412 5.39 17.01 -15.63
C GLN A 412 4.18 16.26 -16.21
N PHE A 413 4.26 14.94 -16.18
CA PHE A 413 3.24 14.03 -16.71
C PHE A 413 2.67 13.14 -15.61
N PHE A 414 1.36 12.94 -15.64
CA PHE A 414 0.63 12.13 -14.66
C PHE A 414 -0.41 11.24 -15.35
N ARG A 415 -0.69 10.09 -14.77
CA ARG A 415 -1.99 9.42 -14.90
C ARG A 415 -2.98 10.16 -14.01
N MET A 416 -3.95 10.85 -14.61
CA MET A 416 -5.16 11.29 -13.91
C MET A 416 -6.19 10.15 -13.91
N LEU A 417 -6.89 9.92 -12.80
CA LEU A 417 -7.99 8.96 -12.72
C LEU A 417 -9.35 9.62 -12.52
N HIS A 418 -10.35 9.03 -13.16
CA HIS A 418 -11.73 9.51 -13.23
C HIS A 418 -12.70 8.62 -12.41
N ALA A 419 -12.28 7.40 -12.06
CA ALA A 419 -12.88 6.55 -11.04
C ALA A 419 -11.83 6.10 -10.00
N TYR A 420 -12.26 5.54 -8.87
CA TYR A 420 -11.40 4.87 -7.89
C TYR A 420 -12.01 3.55 -7.41
N TYR A 421 -12.88 3.56 -6.38
CA TYR A 421 -13.47 2.36 -5.76
C TYR A 421 -14.89 2.01 -6.26
N GLU A 422 -15.47 2.79 -7.17
CA GLU A 422 -16.90 2.72 -7.45
C GLU A 422 -17.29 1.53 -8.35
N GLY A 423 -17.88 0.49 -7.76
CA GLY A 423 -18.52 -0.62 -8.48
C GLY A 423 -17.59 -1.46 -9.36
N GLY A 424 -16.74 -2.28 -8.72
CA GLY A 424 -15.77 -3.24 -9.29
C GLY A 424 -16.30 -4.19 -10.39
N MET A 425 -15.43 -5.03 -10.96
CA MET A 425 -15.89 -6.03 -11.93
C MET A 425 -16.62 -7.19 -11.25
N PHE A 426 -15.96 -7.87 -10.31
CA PHE A 426 -16.49 -9.06 -9.64
C PHE A 426 -16.54 -8.94 -8.12
N LEU A 427 -17.73 -9.19 -7.55
CA LEU A 427 -17.91 -9.57 -6.15
C LEU A 427 -18.38 -11.03 -6.09
N ALA A 428 -17.79 -11.82 -5.20
CA ALA A 428 -18.29 -13.17 -4.89
C ALA A 428 -18.44 -13.34 -3.37
N GLU A 429 -19.61 -13.80 -2.94
CA GLU A 429 -19.97 -13.99 -1.53
C GLU A 429 -20.46 -15.42 -1.28
N ASP A 430 -19.90 -16.07 -0.27
CA ASP A 430 -20.37 -17.36 0.28
C ASP A 430 -20.52 -18.49 -0.78
N CYS A 431 -19.61 -18.51 -1.78
CA CYS A 431 -19.59 -19.52 -2.85
C CYS A 431 -18.58 -20.64 -2.56
N THR A 432 -18.91 -21.89 -2.90
CA THR A 432 -18.09 -23.09 -2.62
C THR A 432 -17.83 -23.92 -3.88
N ASP A 433 -16.58 -24.33 -4.11
CA ASP A 433 -16.13 -25.01 -5.34
C ASP A 433 -16.41 -24.12 -6.58
N PHE A 434 -15.61 -23.07 -6.78
CA PHE A 434 -15.86 -22.01 -7.79
C PHE A 434 -14.65 -21.76 -8.70
N SER A 435 -14.86 -21.67 -10.03
CA SER A 435 -13.79 -21.40 -11.01
C SER A 435 -14.08 -20.20 -11.92
N PHE A 436 -13.12 -19.27 -12.00
CA PHE A 436 -13.01 -18.26 -13.04
C PHE A 436 -11.89 -18.68 -14.02
N GLU A 437 -12.18 -18.74 -15.32
CA GLU A 437 -11.25 -19.37 -16.30
C GLU A 437 -11.30 -18.72 -17.69
N ASP A 438 -10.15 -18.56 -18.37
CA ASP A 438 -10.09 -17.98 -19.73
C ASP A 438 -10.75 -16.59 -19.83
N LEU A 439 -10.33 -15.63 -18.97
CA LEU A 439 -10.98 -14.31 -18.85
C LEU A 439 -10.02 -13.15 -19.15
N ASN A 440 -10.48 -12.17 -19.93
CA ASN A 440 -9.79 -10.88 -20.08
C ASN A 440 -10.59 -9.76 -19.41
N ILE A 441 -9.96 -8.95 -18.57
CA ILE A 441 -10.52 -7.72 -18.02
C ILE A 441 -9.66 -6.57 -18.54
N TYR A 442 -10.15 -5.89 -19.56
CA TYR A 442 -9.44 -4.78 -20.21
C TYR A 442 -9.44 -3.54 -19.32
N SER A 443 -10.58 -3.23 -18.70
CA SER A 443 -10.68 -2.20 -17.68
C SER A 443 -11.89 -2.39 -16.76
N THR A 444 -11.82 -1.80 -15.56
CA THR A 444 -12.96 -1.65 -14.66
C THR A 444 -12.84 -0.41 -13.78
N THR A 445 -13.98 0.21 -13.50
CA THR A 445 -14.17 1.03 -12.30
C THR A 445 -14.04 0.12 -11.07
N GLY A 446 -13.43 0.58 -9.98
CA GLY A 446 -13.22 -0.24 -8.79
C GLY A 446 -12.12 -1.31 -8.90
N LYS A 447 -12.30 -2.40 -8.16
CA LYS A 447 -11.41 -3.59 -8.14
C LYS A 447 -11.79 -4.58 -9.25
N ASN A 448 -10.87 -5.41 -9.76
CA ASN A 448 -11.29 -6.51 -10.64
C ASN A 448 -11.99 -7.62 -9.84
N PHE A 449 -11.42 -8.04 -8.70
CA PHE A 449 -11.98 -9.09 -7.85
C PHE A 449 -12.02 -8.68 -6.38
N HIS A 450 -13.18 -8.86 -5.75
CA HIS A 450 -13.39 -8.73 -4.30
C HIS A 450 -14.19 -9.94 -3.80
N PHE A 451 -13.55 -10.91 -3.15
CA PHE A 451 -14.22 -12.13 -2.70
C PHE A 451 -14.31 -12.24 -1.17
N ARG A 452 -15.35 -12.93 -0.67
CA ARG A 452 -15.54 -13.21 0.75
C ARG A 452 -16.43 -14.42 1.00
N GLY A 453 -16.24 -15.11 2.13
CA GLY A 453 -16.96 -16.34 2.44
C GLY A 453 -16.67 -17.51 1.49
N MET A 454 -15.63 -17.41 0.65
CA MET A 454 -15.33 -18.42 -0.36
C MET A 454 -14.75 -19.70 0.25
N LYS A 455 -14.95 -20.84 -0.40
CA LYS A 455 -14.35 -22.12 0.00
C LYS A 455 -14.02 -22.97 -1.24
N ASN A 456 -12.75 -23.32 -1.44
CA ASN A 456 -12.24 -23.95 -2.67
C ASN A 456 -12.58 -23.11 -3.91
N TRP A 457 -11.71 -22.18 -4.29
CA TRP A 457 -11.91 -21.41 -5.52
C TRP A 457 -10.62 -21.19 -6.29
N GLN A 458 -10.74 -20.94 -7.60
CA GLN A 458 -9.59 -20.74 -8.46
C GLN A 458 -9.81 -19.69 -9.56
N LEU A 459 -8.71 -19.01 -9.90
CA LEU A 459 -8.55 -18.16 -11.08
C LEU A 459 -7.50 -18.84 -11.98
N LEU A 460 -7.90 -19.20 -13.20
CA LEU A 460 -7.04 -19.86 -14.18
C LEU A 460 -6.97 -19.04 -15.47
N ARG A 461 -5.77 -18.67 -15.92
CA ARG A 461 -5.56 -17.95 -17.19
C ARG A 461 -6.40 -16.67 -17.31
N VAL A 462 -6.37 -15.85 -16.26
CA VAL A 462 -7.08 -14.55 -16.19
C VAL A 462 -6.11 -13.40 -16.47
N ARG A 463 -6.41 -12.51 -17.43
CA ARG A 463 -5.61 -11.32 -17.80
C ARG A 463 -6.35 -10.03 -17.45
N CYS A 464 -5.95 -9.35 -16.38
CA CYS A 464 -6.41 -8.01 -16.01
C CYS A 464 -5.39 -6.98 -16.50
N ALA A 465 -5.60 -6.42 -17.69
CA ALA A 465 -4.60 -5.61 -18.40
C ALA A 465 -5.24 -4.85 -19.58
N PRO A 466 -4.82 -3.62 -19.90
CA PRO A 466 -5.35 -2.88 -21.04
C PRO A 466 -5.22 -3.62 -22.40
N PRO A 467 -5.99 -3.23 -23.43
CA PRO A 467 -5.75 -3.62 -24.81
C PRO A 467 -4.41 -3.05 -25.31
N GLU A 468 -3.60 -3.88 -25.97
CA GLU A 468 -2.24 -3.51 -26.40
C GLU A 468 -2.24 -2.53 -27.60
N ASP A 469 -3.37 -2.43 -28.30
CA ASP A 469 -3.64 -1.54 -29.43
C ASP A 469 -4.25 -0.18 -29.04
N ARG A 470 -4.52 0.05 -27.74
CA ARG A 470 -5.18 1.26 -27.20
C ARG A 470 -4.31 1.96 -26.14
N PRO A 471 -3.18 2.59 -26.54
CA PRO A 471 -2.16 3.12 -25.61
C PRO A 471 -2.64 4.32 -24.77
N GLU A 472 -3.78 4.93 -25.09
CA GLU A 472 -4.42 5.96 -24.26
C GLU A 472 -5.03 5.38 -22.96
N ARG A 473 -5.21 4.05 -22.89
CA ARG A 473 -5.83 3.35 -21.75
C ARG A 473 -4.83 3.05 -20.65
N VAL A 474 -4.42 4.11 -19.93
CA VAL A 474 -3.39 4.10 -18.88
C VAL A 474 -3.76 3.36 -17.57
N VAL A 475 -4.83 2.55 -17.54
CA VAL A 475 -5.27 1.81 -16.34
C VAL A 475 -6.14 0.60 -16.70
N SER A 476 -5.97 -0.52 -15.99
CA SER A 476 -6.92 -1.64 -15.97
C SER A 476 -7.97 -1.44 -14.87
N SER A 477 -7.61 -1.68 -13.61
CA SER A 477 -8.46 -1.39 -12.44
C SER A 477 -8.11 -0.05 -11.79
N THR A 478 -9.13 0.78 -11.52
CA THR A 478 -8.93 2.06 -10.81
C THR A 478 -8.69 1.89 -9.31
N ALA A 479 -8.85 0.67 -8.79
CA ALA A 479 -8.36 0.23 -7.48
C ALA A 479 -7.63 -1.12 -7.58
N ASP A 480 -7.74 -1.99 -6.56
CA ASP A 480 -7.02 -3.25 -6.42
C ASP A 480 -7.17 -4.20 -7.63
N GLY A 481 -6.12 -4.96 -7.90
CA GLY A 481 -6.15 -6.06 -8.86
C GLY A 481 -7.08 -7.18 -8.41
N TYR A 482 -6.72 -7.84 -7.32
CA TYR A 482 -7.48 -8.92 -6.69
C TYR A 482 -7.40 -8.80 -5.16
N GLY A 483 -8.50 -9.04 -4.45
CA GLY A 483 -8.45 -9.25 -3.01
C GLY A 483 -9.55 -10.14 -2.48
N HIS A 484 -9.26 -10.88 -1.40
CA HIS A 484 -10.24 -11.69 -0.70
C HIS A 484 -10.11 -11.56 0.81
N GLU A 485 -11.26 -11.58 1.50
CA GLU A 485 -11.31 -11.53 2.96
C GLU A 485 -12.41 -12.39 3.57
N ARG A 486 -12.14 -12.95 4.76
CA ARG A 486 -13.10 -13.75 5.54
C ARG A 486 -13.62 -14.98 4.77
N CYS A 487 -12.72 -15.74 4.18
CA CYS A 487 -13.01 -17.01 3.50
C CYS A 487 -12.90 -18.21 4.47
N TYR A 488 -13.20 -19.43 3.98
CA TYR A 488 -13.28 -20.67 4.78
C TYR A 488 -12.43 -21.83 4.22
N GLY A 489 -11.51 -21.59 3.30
CA GLY A 489 -10.82 -22.66 2.58
C GLY A 489 -9.85 -22.18 1.52
N ASN A 490 -9.56 -23.06 0.56
CA ASN A 490 -8.35 -22.97 -0.27
C ASN A 490 -8.53 -22.12 -1.54
N PHE A 491 -7.47 -21.42 -1.94
CA PHE A 491 -7.41 -20.57 -3.13
C PHE A 491 -6.24 -20.92 -4.06
N LYS A 492 -6.49 -20.90 -5.38
CA LYS A 492 -5.47 -21.16 -6.41
C LYS A 492 -5.54 -20.12 -7.53
N MET A 493 -4.41 -19.48 -7.84
CA MET A 493 -4.26 -18.57 -8.98
C MET A 493 -3.14 -19.10 -9.88
N GLU A 494 -3.47 -19.52 -11.11
CA GLU A 494 -2.49 -20.04 -12.06
C GLU A 494 -2.55 -19.32 -13.41
N ASP A 495 -1.37 -19.09 -14.00
CA ASP A 495 -1.18 -18.53 -15.35
C ASP A 495 -1.87 -17.16 -15.56
N CYS A 496 -2.10 -16.42 -14.47
CA CYS A 496 -2.80 -15.14 -14.48
C CYS A 496 -1.85 -13.96 -14.68
N VAL A 497 -2.39 -12.85 -15.18
CA VAL A 497 -1.68 -11.59 -15.45
C VAL A 497 -2.48 -10.44 -14.85
N PHE A 498 -1.81 -9.59 -14.07
CA PHE A 498 -2.36 -8.33 -13.56
C PHE A 498 -1.37 -7.22 -13.87
N THR A 499 -1.75 -6.25 -14.71
CA THR A 499 -0.89 -5.09 -15.03
C THR A 499 -1.65 -3.77 -15.08
N ASP A 500 -0.92 -2.68 -14.79
CA ASP A 500 -1.38 -1.28 -14.87
C ASP A 500 -2.49 -0.87 -13.90
N GLY A 501 -2.80 -1.72 -12.90
CA GLY A 501 -3.73 -1.43 -11.81
C GLY A 501 -3.27 -0.30 -10.89
N ASN A 502 -4.22 0.34 -10.20
CA ASN A 502 -3.97 1.55 -9.41
C ASN A 502 -3.82 1.36 -7.90
N ASP A 503 -4.25 0.22 -7.36
CA ASP A 503 -3.94 -0.14 -5.97
C ASP A 503 -3.29 -1.53 -5.91
N ASP A 504 -3.28 -2.15 -4.73
CA ASP A 504 -2.65 -3.46 -4.53
C ASP A 504 -3.10 -4.51 -5.55
N PHE A 505 -2.15 -5.19 -6.17
CA PHE A 505 -2.45 -6.22 -7.18
C PHE A 505 -2.94 -7.53 -6.54
N LEU A 506 -2.54 -7.77 -5.29
CA LEU A 506 -3.08 -8.79 -4.39
C LEU A 506 -3.32 -8.15 -3.00
N ASN A 507 -4.47 -8.41 -2.37
CA ASN A 507 -4.62 -8.23 -0.92
C ASN A 507 -5.39 -9.43 -0.31
N ILE A 508 -4.68 -10.21 0.50
CA ILE A 508 -5.14 -11.49 1.07
C ILE A 508 -5.14 -11.37 2.58
N GLN A 509 -6.31 -11.44 3.23
CA GLN A 509 -6.43 -11.09 4.64
C GLN A 509 -7.64 -11.74 5.34
N ASP A 510 -7.57 -11.94 6.64
CA ASP A 510 -8.77 -11.92 7.48
C ASP A 510 -8.89 -10.55 8.17
N ASN A 511 -10.04 -10.24 8.75
CA ASN A 511 -10.26 -8.96 9.42
C ASN A 511 -10.18 -9.14 10.95
N SER A 512 -9.34 -8.33 11.60
CA SER A 512 -9.21 -8.30 13.05
C SER A 512 -10.20 -7.33 13.69
N ILE A 513 -10.43 -7.46 14.98
CA ILE A 513 -11.26 -6.54 15.77
C ILE A 513 -10.40 -5.99 16.90
N TYR A 514 -10.43 -4.67 17.11
CA TYR A 514 -9.80 -4.03 18.25
C TYR A 514 -10.87 -3.71 19.28
N ALA A 515 -10.72 -4.19 20.52
CA ALA A 515 -11.74 -4.12 21.55
C ALA A 515 -11.13 -3.99 22.96
N SER A 516 -11.85 -3.32 23.87
CA SER A 516 -11.48 -3.24 25.29
C SER A 516 -12.25 -4.27 26.11
N ARG A 517 -11.70 -4.65 27.27
CA ARG A 517 -12.45 -5.22 28.39
C ARG A 517 -13.69 -4.37 28.69
N PHE A 518 -14.84 -5.01 28.86
CA PHE A 518 -16.11 -4.39 29.23
C PHE A 518 -16.71 -5.03 30.50
N SER A 519 -16.53 -6.34 30.66
CA SER A 519 -16.82 -7.07 31.90
C SER A 519 -15.78 -8.17 32.13
N PRO A 520 -15.83 -8.96 33.21
CA PRO A 520 -14.98 -10.14 33.38
C PRO A 520 -15.10 -11.18 32.24
N VAL A 521 -16.19 -11.18 31.46
CA VAL A 521 -16.49 -12.17 30.41
C VAL A 521 -16.83 -11.54 29.05
N SER A 522 -16.67 -10.21 28.87
CA SER A 522 -17.07 -9.54 27.62
C SER A 522 -16.21 -8.34 27.23
N LEU A 523 -16.17 -8.09 25.91
CA LEU A 523 -15.35 -7.08 25.23
C LEU A 523 -16.24 -6.06 24.51
N ALA A 524 -15.90 -4.77 24.55
CA ALA A 524 -16.56 -3.71 23.78
C ALA A 524 -15.69 -3.28 22.56
N THR A 525 -16.28 -3.26 21.37
CA THR A 525 -15.55 -2.93 20.12
C THR A 525 -15.15 -1.46 20.00
N ILE A 526 -13.87 -1.20 19.68
CA ILE A 526 -13.30 0.12 19.39
C ILE A 526 -13.20 0.34 17.87
N ASN A 527 -12.68 -0.65 17.14
CA ASN A 527 -12.72 -0.69 15.68
C ASN A 527 -12.89 -2.13 15.18
N TYR A 528 -13.60 -2.29 14.06
CA TYR A 528 -13.81 -3.55 13.38
C TYR A 528 -14.03 -3.33 11.88
N LYS A 529 -13.79 -4.38 11.10
CA LYS A 529 -14.10 -4.47 9.67
C LYS A 529 -14.78 -5.82 9.40
N GLY A 530 -15.85 -5.80 8.60
CA GLY A 530 -16.66 -7.00 8.32
C GLY A 530 -17.61 -7.39 9.46
N PRO A 531 -18.22 -8.60 9.40
CA PRO A 531 -19.11 -9.11 10.43
C PRO A 531 -18.37 -9.41 11.74
N LEU A 532 -19.04 -9.13 12.86
CA LEU A 532 -18.59 -9.51 14.19
C LEU A 532 -18.83 -11.01 14.45
N PRO A 533 -18.14 -11.60 15.45
CA PRO A 533 -18.34 -13.00 15.82
C PRO A 533 -19.80 -13.32 16.18
N GLY A 534 -20.33 -14.39 15.61
CA GLY A 534 -21.65 -14.93 15.92
C GLY A 534 -21.64 -15.86 17.14
N LYS A 535 -22.83 -16.17 17.66
CA LYS A 535 -22.98 -17.18 18.72
C LYS A 535 -22.43 -18.53 18.25
N GLY A 536 -21.46 -19.09 19.00
CA GLY A 536 -20.77 -20.33 18.68
C GLY A 536 -19.45 -20.17 17.90
N ASP A 537 -19.16 -18.97 17.36
CA ASP A 537 -17.84 -18.67 16.80
C ASP A 537 -16.78 -18.74 17.91
N VAL A 538 -15.58 -19.24 17.58
CA VAL A 538 -14.43 -19.26 18.50
C VAL A 538 -13.53 -18.08 18.21
N VAL A 539 -13.21 -17.30 19.24
CA VAL A 539 -12.24 -16.20 19.16
C VAL A 539 -10.92 -16.55 19.85
N GLU A 540 -9.82 -16.03 19.32
CA GLU A 540 -8.51 -15.98 19.97
C GLU A 540 -8.20 -14.53 20.37
N LEU A 541 -7.60 -14.34 21.53
CA LEU A 541 -7.22 -13.01 22.03
C LEU A 541 -5.70 -12.81 22.04
N ARG A 542 -5.28 -11.67 21.52
CA ARG A 542 -3.92 -11.12 21.63
C ARG A 542 -3.96 -9.84 22.46
N ASP A 543 -2.85 -9.48 23.10
CA ASP A 543 -2.68 -8.10 23.59
C ASP A 543 -2.45 -7.13 22.42
N ALA A 544 -2.41 -5.83 22.72
CA ALA A 544 -2.12 -4.77 21.75
C ALA A 544 -0.80 -5.00 20.98
N ASN A 545 0.19 -5.67 21.60
CA ASN A 545 1.47 -6.01 21.01
C ASN A 545 1.44 -7.30 20.15
N TYR A 546 0.24 -7.81 19.82
CA TYR A 546 -0.02 -9.08 19.12
C TYR A 546 0.43 -10.36 19.85
N LYS A 547 0.88 -10.27 21.10
CA LYS A 547 1.36 -11.43 21.87
C LYS A 547 0.22 -12.41 22.12
N ALA A 548 0.49 -13.69 21.89
CA ALA A 548 -0.46 -14.76 22.22
C ALA A 548 -0.74 -14.78 23.74
N LEU A 549 -2.02 -14.63 24.11
CA LEU A 549 -2.50 -14.81 25.49
C LEU A 549 -2.83 -16.28 25.81
N ASN A 550 -2.60 -17.19 24.86
CA ASN A 550 -2.97 -18.61 24.90
C ASN A 550 -4.44 -18.87 25.26
N PHE A 551 -5.30 -17.90 24.95
CA PHE A 551 -6.72 -17.88 25.31
C PHE A 551 -7.60 -18.05 24.07
N LYS A 552 -8.54 -18.98 24.15
CA LYS A 552 -9.62 -19.18 23.17
C LYS A 552 -10.93 -19.41 23.91
N ALA A 553 -12.00 -18.79 23.42
CA ALA A 553 -13.34 -18.87 24.02
C ALA A 553 -14.41 -18.88 22.94
N LYS A 554 -15.58 -19.45 23.23
CA LYS A 554 -16.75 -19.35 22.35
C LYS A 554 -17.51 -18.08 22.65
N VAL A 555 -18.05 -17.47 21.60
CA VAL A 555 -18.95 -16.31 21.73
C VAL A 555 -20.35 -16.82 22.07
N ILE A 556 -20.89 -16.35 23.19
CA ILE A 556 -22.25 -16.66 23.66
C ILE A 556 -23.28 -15.73 23.00
N ALA A 557 -22.92 -14.45 22.86
CA ALA A 557 -23.73 -13.43 22.21
C ALA A 557 -22.85 -12.26 21.74
N THR A 558 -23.28 -11.58 20.67
CA THR A 558 -22.79 -10.25 20.30
C THR A 558 -24.00 -9.34 20.21
N LYS A 559 -23.99 -8.23 20.96
CA LYS A 559 -25.12 -7.30 21.12
C LYS A 559 -24.64 -5.85 20.92
N GLU A 560 -25.46 -5.02 20.29
CA GLU A 560 -25.17 -3.60 20.16
C GLU A 560 -25.30 -2.91 21.53
N ILE A 561 -24.41 -1.97 21.84
CA ILE A 561 -24.44 -1.20 23.10
C ILE A 561 -24.30 0.30 22.84
N ASP A 562 -24.91 1.09 23.74
CA ASP A 562 -24.87 2.55 23.71
C ASP A 562 -23.47 3.07 24.07
N THR A 563 -22.82 3.75 23.12
CA THR A 563 -21.49 4.35 23.26
C THR A 563 -21.42 5.41 24.36
N GLN A 564 -22.54 6.04 24.75
CA GLN A 564 -22.55 7.05 25.82
C GLN A 564 -22.44 6.46 27.24
N LYS A 565 -22.52 5.13 27.40
CA LYS A 565 -22.42 4.43 28.70
C LYS A 565 -21.09 3.70 28.89
N ILE A 566 -20.19 3.81 27.93
CA ILE A 566 -18.82 3.30 28.02
C ILE A 566 -18.03 4.25 28.93
N SER A 567 -17.20 3.69 29.82
CA SER A 567 -16.49 4.45 30.85
C SER A 567 -15.58 5.54 30.28
N GLU A 568 -15.47 6.65 31.01
CA GLU A 568 -14.55 7.76 30.74
C GLU A 568 -13.09 7.27 30.82
N GLY A 569 -12.56 6.76 29.70
CA GLY A 569 -11.21 6.18 29.66
C GLY A 569 -10.86 5.35 28.43
N LEU A 570 -11.83 4.89 27.61
CA LEU A 570 -11.48 4.12 26.41
C LEU A 570 -10.86 4.98 25.28
N PRO A 571 -9.97 4.38 24.44
CA PRO A 571 -9.48 5.03 23.22
C PRO A 571 -10.62 5.39 22.24
N TRP A 572 -10.63 6.63 21.75
CA TRP A 572 -11.66 7.13 20.83
C TRP A 572 -11.53 6.55 19.41
N GLY A 573 -12.30 5.48 19.14
CA GLY A 573 -12.46 4.87 17.83
C GLY A 573 -13.10 5.75 16.76
N ASP A 574 -13.69 5.13 15.75
CA ASP A 574 -14.51 5.79 14.73
C ASP A 574 -15.93 6.03 15.27
N GLN A 575 -16.24 7.29 15.59
CA GLN A 575 -17.55 7.71 16.13
C GLN A 575 -18.72 7.52 15.14
N THR A 576 -18.48 7.15 13.87
CA THR A 576 -19.54 6.76 12.92
C THR A 576 -19.94 5.29 13.03
N LYS A 577 -19.14 4.45 13.72
CA LYS A 577 -19.44 3.04 13.94
C LYS A 577 -20.20 2.83 15.26
N LYS A 578 -21.09 1.83 15.26
CA LYS A 578 -21.76 1.32 16.46
C LYS A 578 -20.78 0.47 17.27
N THR A 579 -20.83 0.56 18.61
CA THR A 579 -20.09 -0.36 19.48
C THR A 579 -20.95 -1.58 19.82
N TYR A 580 -20.30 -2.73 19.93
CA TYR A 580 -20.90 -4.00 20.28
C TYR A 580 -20.18 -4.64 21.46
N GLU A 581 -20.93 -5.26 22.34
CA GLU A 581 -20.41 -6.14 23.39
C GLU A 581 -20.38 -7.59 22.89
N ILE A 582 -19.19 -8.17 22.82
CA ILE A 582 -18.93 -9.58 22.51
C ILE A 582 -18.81 -10.32 23.83
N VAL A 583 -19.78 -11.18 24.14
CA VAL A 583 -19.85 -11.98 25.37
C VAL A 583 -19.29 -13.37 25.13
N LEU A 584 -18.39 -13.83 26.01
CA LEU A 584 -17.68 -15.09 25.89
C LEU A 584 -18.20 -16.14 26.90
N ASP A 585 -17.88 -17.41 26.65
CA ASP A 585 -18.17 -18.54 27.54
C ASP A 585 -17.19 -18.66 28.72
N SER A 586 -16.14 -17.82 28.73
CA SER A 586 -14.98 -17.92 29.60
C SER A 586 -14.54 -16.53 30.08
N SER A 587 -14.02 -16.45 31.32
CA SER A 587 -13.45 -15.20 31.86
C SER A 587 -12.24 -14.73 31.05
N LEU A 588 -12.19 -13.43 30.75
CA LEU A 588 -11.12 -12.81 29.97
C LEU A 588 -9.75 -12.93 30.68
N PRO A 589 -8.67 -13.20 29.93
CA PRO A 589 -7.33 -13.31 30.50
C PRO A 589 -6.80 -11.95 30.98
N GLY A 590 -5.72 -12.00 31.76
CA GLY A 590 -4.86 -10.84 32.00
C GLY A 590 -3.99 -10.54 30.78
N ASN A 591 -3.75 -9.25 30.52
CA ASN A 591 -3.00 -8.74 29.37
C ASN A 591 -2.25 -7.45 29.76
N ASN A 592 -1.40 -6.95 28.85
CA ASN A 592 -0.73 -5.66 29.01
C ASN A 592 -1.73 -4.53 28.67
N GLY A 593 -2.40 -3.99 29.68
CA GLY A 593 -3.51 -3.04 29.52
C GLY A 593 -4.88 -3.73 29.45
N ASP A 594 -5.93 -3.01 29.05
CA ASP A 594 -7.30 -3.54 28.97
C ASP A 594 -7.79 -3.81 27.53
N ALA A 595 -6.95 -3.55 26.53
CA ALA A 595 -7.29 -3.71 25.12
C ALA A 595 -6.72 -4.98 24.49
N PHE A 596 -7.42 -5.48 23.47
CA PHE A 596 -7.18 -6.75 22.80
C PHE A 596 -7.30 -6.62 21.29
N VAL A 597 -6.45 -7.35 20.57
CA VAL A 597 -6.72 -7.72 19.18
C VAL A 597 -7.42 -9.08 19.18
N VAL A 598 -8.65 -9.11 18.66
CA VAL A 598 -9.51 -10.28 18.61
C VAL A 598 -9.47 -10.88 17.19
N PHE A 599 -9.15 -12.17 17.10
CA PHE A 599 -9.22 -12.94 15.85
C PHE A 599 -10.43 -13.87 15.89
N ASN A 600 -11.29 -13.84 14.87
CA ASN A 600 -12.37 -14.81 14.71
C ASN A 600 -11.85 -16.03 13.94
N LEU A 601 -11.69 -17.17 14.63
CA LEU A 601 -11.12 -18.40 14.06
C LEU A 601 -12.10 -19.19 13.17
N LYS A 602 -13.32 -18.68 12.97
CA LYS A 602 -14.25 -19.16 11.94
C LYS A 602 -13.70 -19.00 10.53
N PHE A 603 -12.94 -17.92 10.31
CA PHE A 603 -12.41 -17.57 9.00
C PHE A 603 -10.95 -18.00 8.87
N ASN A 604 -10.59 -18.41 7.65
CA ASN A 604 -9.23 -18.66 7.22
C ASN A 604 -9.14 -18.31 5.74
N SER A 605 -8.62 -17.11 5.46
CA SER A 605 -8.32 -16.59 4.13
C SER A 605 -6.92 -16.95 3.64
N GLY A 606 -6.21 -17.82 4.37
CA GLY A 606 -4.98 -18.46 3.95
C GLY A 606 -5.21 -19.64 3.00
N ASN A 607 -4.26 -20.59 2.96
CA ASN A 607 -4.30 -21.79 2.11
C ASN A 607 -4.33 -21.41 0.61
N ALA A 608 -3.36 -20.59 0.20
CA ALA A 608 -3.33 -19.99 -1.14
C ALA A 608 -2.12 -20.46 -1.97
N ILE A 609 -2.33 -20.75 -3.26
CA ILE A 609 -1.29 -21.08 -4.23
C ILE A 609 -1.29 -20.03 -5.35
N PHE A 610 -0.12 -19.44 -5.63
CA PHE A 610 0.13 -18.54 -6.75
C PHE A 610 1.21 -19.17 -7.63
N ARG A 611 0.88 -19.49 -8.88
CA ARG A 611 1.77 -20.24 -9.78
C ARG A 611 1.82 -19.64 -11.18
N ARG A 612 3.02 -19.45 -11.74
CA ARG A 612 3.24 -18.91 -13.11
C ARG A 612 2.54 -17.57 -13.41
N CYS A 613 2.23 -16.78 -12.37
CA CYS A 613 1.49 -15.53 -12.50
C CYS A 613 2.42 -14.33 -12.76
N ARG A 614 1.89 -13.27 -13.37
CA ARG A 614 2.63 -12.01 -13.62
C ARG A 614 1.90 -10.81 -13.02
N PHE A 615 2.64 -10.03 -12.23
CA PHE A 615 2.16 -8.81 -11.56
C PHE A 615 3.08 -7.66 -11.98
N GLU A 616 2.63 -6.84 -12.94
CA GLU A 616 3.52 -5.94 -13.70
C GLU A 616 3.01 -4.49 -13.77
N ASN A 617 3.90 -3.49 -13.75
CA ASN A 617 3.58 -2.06 -13.99
C ASN A 617 2.55 -1.44 -13.02
N THR A 618 2.27 -2.07 -11.88
CA THR A 618 1.19 -1.66 -10.96
C THR A 618 1.62 -0.56 -9.98
N ASP A 619 0.64 0.21 -9.51
CA ASP A 619 0.87 1.30 -8.56
C ASP A 619 0.96 0.78 -7.09
N GLY A 620 0.27 -0.31 -6.75
CA GLY A 620 0.21 -0.89 -5.41
C GLY A 620 1.22 -2.00 -5.10
N SER A 621 0.95 -2.76 -4.04
CA SER A 621 1.76 -3.87 -3.53
C SER A 621 1.07 -5.24 -3.70
N GLY A 622 1.83 -6.31 -3.47
CA GLY A 622 1.28 -7.63 -3.20
C GLY A 622 1.15 -7.80 -1.69
N ARG A 623 -0.02 -7.52 -1.12
CA ARG A 623 -0.29 -7.65 0.33
C ARG A 623 -0.71 -9.06 0.71
N PHE A 624 0.11 -9.68 1.54
CA PHE A 624 -0.14 -10.99 2.14
C PHE A 624 -0.29 -10.79 3.66
N GLN A 625 -1.47 -11.10 4.19
CA GLN A 625 -1.85 -10.87 5.59
C GLN A 625 -2.48 -12.13 6.21
N ALA A 626 -2.21 -13.30 5.62
CA ALA A 626 -2.72 -14.61 6.03
C ALA A 626 -1.67 -15.72 5.88
N SER A 627 -1.94 -16.86 6.50
CA SER A 627 -1.03 -18.01 6.64
C SER A 627 -1.17 -19.06 5.53
N ASN A 628 -0.25 -20.03 5.48
CA ASN A 628 -0.28 -21.19 4.60
C ASN A 628 -0.33 -20.81 3.11
N ILE A 629 0.74 -20.20 2.60
CA ILE A 629 0.79 -19.65 1.22
C ILE A 629 2.01 -20.19 0.45
N THR A 630 1.80 -20.56 -0.81
CA THR A 630 2.84 -20.91 -1.79
C THR A 630 2.83 -19.89 -2.93
N ILE A 631 3.99 -19.32 -3.25
CA ILE A 631 4.21 -18.46 -4.41
C ILE A 631 5.37 -19.06 -5.21
N GLU A 632 5.12 -19.50 -6.43
CA GLU A 632 6.15 -20.13 -7.26
C GLU A 632 6.06 -19.79 -8.74
N ASP A 633 7.23 -19.74 -9.39
CA ASP A 633 7.42 -19.42 -10.82
C ASP A 633 6.76 -18.08 -11.27
N CYS A 634 6.52 -17.16 -10.33
CA CYS A 634 5.83 -15.89 -10.59
C CYS A 634 6.81 -14.76 -11.00
N ILE A 635 6.30 -13.76 -11.72
CA ILE A 635 7.04 -12.56 -12.13
C ILE A 635 6.40 -11.33 -11.48
N PHE A 636 7.24 -10.52 -10.82
CA PHE A 636 6.88 -9.22 -10.25
C PHE A 636 7.78 -8.15 -10.88
N ARG A 637 7.23 -7.33 -11.79
CA ARG A 637 8.03 -6.38 -12.60
C ARG A 637 7.49 -4.95 -12.53
N ASN A 638 8.35 -3.95 -12.40
CA ASN A 638 7.95 -2.53 -12.40
C ASN A 638 6.76 -2.29 -11.45
N ASN A 639 6.86 -2.63 -10.17
CA ASN A 639 5.77 -2.36 -9.23
C ASN A 639 6.17 -1.19 -8.33
N ALA A 640 5.27 -0.21 -8.16
CA ALA A 640 5.60 1.01 -7.43
C ALA A 640 5.62 0.79 -5.91
N SER A 641 5.03 -0.28 -5.38
CA SER A 641 5.18 -0.71 -3.98
C SER A 641 5.92 -2.05 -3.86
N SER A 642 6.12 -2.52 -2.63
CA SER A 642 6.72 -3.82 -2.32
C SER A 642 5.96 -4.97 -2.99
N SER A 643 6.69 -5.86 -3.67
CA SER A 643 6.06 -6.99 -4.37
C SER A 643 5.63 -8.11 -3.42
N LEU A 644 6.34 -8.26 -2.30
CA LEU A 644 5.94 -9.09 -1.17
C LEU A 644 5.79 -8.19 0.07
N HIS A 645 4.58 -7.70 0.30
CA HIS A 645 4.23 -6.88 1.46
C HIS A 645 3.54 -7.76 2.51
N PHE A 646 4.34 -8.33 3.40
CA PHE A 646 3.87 -9.10 4.56
C PHE A 646 3.35 -8.12 5.61
N ALA A 647 2.04 -8.10 5.83
CA ALA A 647 1.40 -7.10 6.67
C ALA A 647 0.40 -7.71 7.68
N THR A 648 0.23 -7.02 8.81
CA THR A 648 -0.86 -7.24 9.77
C THR A 648 -0.98 -6.01 10.64
N GLY A 649 -2.18 -5.66 11.11
CA GLY A 649 -2.32 -4.51 11.99
C GLY A 649 -3.74 -4.12 12.36
N TYR A 650 -3.83 -3.12 13.23
CA TYR A 650 -5.07 -2.47 13.63
C TYR A 650 -4.91 -0.96 13.70
N THR A 651 -6.02 -0.27 13.47
CA THR A 651 -6.14 1.17 13.65
C THR A 651 -7.40 1.50 14.43
N LEU A 652 -7.50 2.69 15.01
CA LEU A 652 -8.73 3.09 15.71
C LEU A 652 -9.89 3.46 14.76
N ARG A 653 -9.63 3.65 13.45
CA ARG A 653 -10.62 4.24 12.51
C ARG A 653 -10.66 3.67 11.08
N ALA A 654 -9.66 2.90 10.67
CA ALA A 654 -9.54 2.42 9.29
C ALA A 654 -9.27 0.91 9.29
N TRP A 655 -8.13 0.50 8.74
CA TRP A 655 -7.70 -0.89 8.55
C TRP A 655 -7.55 -1.63 9.88
N ASN A 656 -8.14 -2.82 9.94
CA ASN A 656 -7.91 -3.87 10.93
C ASN A 656 -7.82 -5.17 10.11
N GLU A 657 -6.62 -5.52 9.67
CA GLU A 657 -6.41 -6.52 8.62
C GLU A 657 -5.23 -7.42 8.99
N GLY A 658 -5.39 -8.71 8.67
CA GLY A 658 -4.43 -9.76 8.97
C GLY A 658 -4.47 -10.31 10.39
N TYR A 659 -4.02 -11.57 10.51
CA TYR A 659 -3.73 -12.24 11.78
C TYR A 659 -2.20 -12.44 11.99
N GLY A 660 -1.39 -11.95 11.05
CA GLY A 660 0.02 -12.33 10.88
C GLY A 660 0.19 -13.33 9.73
N ILE A 661 1.38 -13.91 9.61
CA ILE A 661 1.69 -14.98 8.64
C ILE A 661 2.37 -16.13 9.37
N ASP A 662 1.95 -17.34 9.06
CA ASP A 662 2.63 -18.58 9.44
C ASP A 662 2.65 -19.53 8.23
N ASN A 663 3.77 -20.22 7.98
CA ASN A 663 3.99 -21.10 6.81
C ASN A 663 3.81 -20.39 5.45
N LEU A 664 4.85 -19.71 4.96
CA LEU A 664 4.88 -19.12 3.62
C LEU A 664 6.14 -19.52 2.83
N VAL A 665 5.97 -19.89 1.56
CA VAL A 665 7.08 -20.21 0.65
C VAL A 665 7.02 -19.35 -0.60
N VAL A 666 8.15 -18.74 -0.97
CA VAL A 666 8.38 -18.05 -2.24
C VAL A 666 9.58 -18.68 -2.95
N ARG A 667 9.37 -19.26 -4.14
CA ARG A 667 10.47 -19.89 -4.90
C ARG A 667 10.42 -19.66 -6.39
N ASN A 668 11.60 -19.71 -7.02
CA ASN A 668 11.80 -19.59 -8.47
C ASN A 668 11.25 -18.29 -9.10
N CYS A 669 10.84 -17.31 -8.30
CA CYS A 669 10.21 -16.08 -8.79
C CYS A 669 11.24 -15.08 -9.32
N ILE A 670 10.79 -14.19 -10.20
CA ILE A 670 11.57 -13.06 -10.72
C ILE A 670 11.01 -11.76 -10.15
N PHE A 671 11.89 -10.96 -9.55
CA PHE A 671 11.61 -9.59 -9.11
C PHE A 671 12.44 -8.63 -9.97
N ASP A 672 11.83 -7.69 -10.66
CA ASP A 672 12.49 -6.78 -11.61
C ASP A 672 11.99 -5.35 -11.43
N THR A 673 12.84 -4.44 -10.93
CA THR A 673 12.46 -3.03 -10.73
C THR A 673 11.20 -2.90 -9.82
N ALA A 674 11.12 -3.74 -8.79
CA ALA A 674 10.09 -3.67 -7.75
C ALA A 674 10.37 -2.54 -6.74
N ALA A 675 9.33 -2.17 -5.97
CA ALA A 675 9.34 -1.10 -4.98
C ALA A 675 9.84 0.28 -5.49
N GLY A 676 9.53 0.61 -6.75
CA GLY A 676 10.07 1.79 -7.43
C GLY A 676 9.46 3.15 -7.03
N GLY A 677 8.30 3.17 -6.37
CA GLY A 677 7.58 4.38 -6.00
C GLY A 677 7.64 4.69 -4.50
N ILE A 678 7.76 5.97 -4.16
CA ILE A 678 7.72 6.42 -2.76
C ILE A 678 6.26 6.48 -2.29
N ARG A 679 5.74 5.38 -1.71
CA ARG A 679 4.42 5.34 -1.05
C ARG A 679 4.43 5.54 0.47
N ASN A 680 5.54 5.23 1.16
CA ASN A 680 5.69 5.49 2.60
C ASN A 680 7.03 6.18 2.86
N ILE A 681 6.99 7.24 3.66
CA ILE A 681 8.09 8.17 3.89
C ILE A 681 8.94 7.77 5.11
N ALA A 682 8.36 7.03 6.06
CA ALA A 682 8.96 6.73 7.37
C ALA A 682 9.51 5.30 7.53
N ALA A 683 9.55 4.49 6.46
CA ALA A 683 10.07 3.13 6.47
C ALA A 683 10.69 2.77 5.11
N PRO A 684 11.81 2.04 5.05
CA PRO A 684 12.59 1.85 3.83
C PRO A 684 11.81 1.16 2.71
N GLU A 685 12.17 1.49 1.48
CA GLU A 685 11.75 0.80 0.26
C GLU A 685 12.40 -0.60 0.24
N ALA A 686 11.60 -1.64 -0.01
CA ALA A 686 12.07 -3.03 -0.03
C ALA A 686 11.20 -3.88 -0.97
N ASP A 687 11.79 -4.84 -1.68
CA ASP A 687 11.04 -5.80 -2.49
C ASP A 687 10.18 -6.71 -1.60
N CYS A 688 10.78 -7.21 -0.51
CA CYS A 688 10.15 -7.97 0.57
C CYS A 688 10.03 -7.10 1.84
N LYS A 689 8.82 -6.70 2.22
CA LYS A 689 8.58 -5.79 3.36
C LYS A 689 7.70 -6.43 4.42
N PHE A 690 8.24 -6.56 5.62
CA PHE A 690 7.53 -7.00 6.82
C PHE A 690 7.05 -5.75 7.57
N ASN A 691 5.75 -5.68 7.87
CA ASN A 691 5.12 -4.43 8.34
C ASN A 691 3.98 -4.71 9.34
N VAL A 692 4.19 -4.34 10.60
CA VAL A 692 3.11 -4.30 11.61
C VAL A 692 2.69 -2.85 11.81
N TYR A 693 1.38 -2.58 11.71
CA TYR A 693 0.83 -1.26 11.99
C TYR A 693 -0.11 -1.31 13.21
N THR A 694 0.17 -0.46 14.19
CA THR A 694 -0.65 -0.28 15.40
C THR A 694 -1.01 1.19 15.53
N ALA A 695 -2.23 1.49 16.00
CA ALA A 695 -2.63 2.88 16.32
C ALA A 695 -2.35 3.28 17.77
N GLU A 696 -1.77 2.38 18.57
CA GLU A 696 -1.09 2.73 19.81
C GLU A 696 0.43 2.80 19.53
N ASP A 697 1.12 3.73 20.19
CA ASP A 697 2.55 4.04 20.01
C ASP A 697 3.46 2.98 20.65
N ILE A 698 3.17 1.71 20.37
CA ILE A 698 3.89 0.55 20.87
C ILE A 698 5.32 0.60 20.30
N PRO A 699 6.36 0.58 21.15
CA PRO A 699 7.74 0.50 20.67
C PRO A 699 7.93 -0.72 19.77
N LEU A 700 8.48 -0.54 18.58
CA LEU A 700 8.63 -1.62 17.58
C LEU A 700 9.37 -2.85 18.15
N ASN A 701 10.30 -2.65 19.08
CA ASN A 701 11.03 -3.72 19.77
C ASN A 701 10.22 -4.44 20.88
N ALA A 702 8.96 -4.09 21.09
CA ALA A 702 8.03 -4.73 22.04
C ALA A 702 6.87 -5.49 21.35
N LEU A 703 6.76 -5.41 20.02
CA LEU A 703 5.82 -6.21 19.23
C LEU A 703 6.24 -7.69 19.19
N TYR A 704 5.27 -8.59 19.24
CA TYR A 704 5.48 -10.04 19.14
C TYR A 704 5.85 -10.47 17.69
N PRO A 705 6.66 -11.53 17.50
CA PRO A 705 6.93 -12.08 16.16
C PRO A 705 5.68 -12.66 15.48
N VAL A 706 5.03 -11.86 14.63
CA VAL A 706 3.78 -12.19 13.92
C VAL A 706 3.99 -12.71 12.50
N PHE A 707 5.21 -12.62 11.96
CA PHE A 707 5.57 -13.20 10.68
C PHE A 707 6.50 -14.39 10.92
N ARG A 708 6.02 -15.61 10.67
CA ARG A 708 6.72 -16.83 11.09
C ARG A 708 6.82 -17.86 10.00
N ASN A 709 7.88 -18.67 10.05
CA ASN A 709 8.08 -19.82 9.16
C ASN A 709 7.97 -19.38 7.68
N ILE A 710 8.88 -18.52 7.23
CA ILE A 710 8.88 -17.98 5.86
C ILE A 710 10.18 -18.36 5.13
N LEU A 711 10.05 -18.94 3.94
CA LEU A 711 11.14 -19.35 3.06
C LEU A 711 11.09 -18.57 1.75
N ILE A 712 12.21 -17.93 1.40
CA ILE A 712 12.41 -17.21 0.14
C ILE A 712 13.64 -17.84 -0.52
N GLU A 713 13.43 -18.72 -1.51
CA GLU A 713 14.51 -19.52 -2.10
C GLU A 713 14.59 -19.55 -3.63
N ASN A 714 15.81 -19.64 -4.18
CA ASN A 714 16.07 -19.79 -5.61
C ASN A 714 15.49 -18.68 -6.51
N ASN A 715 15.05 -17.55 -5.94
CA ASN A 715 14.47 -16.43 -6.68
C ASN A 715 15.57 -15.56 -7.30
N THR A 716 15.23 -14.80 -8.35
CA THR A 716 16.12 -13.80 -8.95
C THR A 716 15.55 -12.41 -8.75
N PHE A 717 16.28 -11.54 -8.05
CA PHE A 717 15.97 -10.12 -7.91
C PHE A 717 16.92 -9.32 -8.81
N THR A 718 16.33 -8.42 -9.59
CA THR A 718 17.00 -7.60 -10.59
C THR A 718 16.63 -6.14 -10.41
N ASN A 719 17.64 -5.30 -10.31
CA ASN A 719 17.52 -3.85 -10.21
C ASN A 719 16.57 -3.35 -9.10
N SER A 720 16.48 -4.04 -7.96
CA SER A 720 15.75 -3.62 -6.75
C SER A 720 15.95 -2.12 -6.48
N CYS A 721 14.87 -1.39 -6.18
CA CYS A 721 14.94 0.06 -6.04
C CYS A 721 15.46 0.47 -4.64
N GLY A 722 15.12 -0.31 -3.62
CA GLY A 722 15.63 -0.18 -2.24
C GLY A 722 16.32 -1.46 -1.75
N MET A 723 15.97 -1.92 -0.56
CA MET A 723 16.42 -3.20 0.01
C MET A 723 15.89 -4.40 -0.76
N ILE A 724 16.57 -5.54 -0.63
CA ILE A 724 15.97 -6.85 -0.95
C ILE A 724 14.86 -7.14 0.07
N ALA A 725 15.19 -7.07 1.36
CA ALA A 725 14.24 -7.38 2.43
C ALA A 725 14.38 -6.46 3.65
N SER A 726 13.24 -6.01 4.17
CA SER A 726 13.08 -5.32 5.45
C SER A 726 12.37 -6.25 6.42
N ILE A 727 13.12 -7.09 7.14
CA ILE A 727 12.59 -8.10 8.08
C ILE A 727 12.39 -7.45 9.45
N ALA A 728 11.15 -7.48 9.94
CA ALA A 728 10.75 -6.95 11.23
C ALA A 728 9.68 -7.84 11.87
N HIS A 729 9.72 -8.02 13.19
CA HIS A 729 8.69 -8.74 13.97
C HIS A 729 8.50 -10.19 13.50
N ALA A 730 9.61 -10.92 13.35
CA ALA A 730 9.64 -12.17 12.60
C ALA A 730 10.45 -13.30 13.26
N SER A 731 10.07 -14.55 13.04
CA SER A 731 10.72 -15.73 13.62
C SER A 731 10.79 -16.88 12.60
N ASN A 732 11.92 -17.61 12.54
CA ASN A 732 12.18 -18.64 11.53
C ASN A 732 11.98 -18.13 10.09
N ILE A 733 12.90 -17.26 9.65
CA ILE A 733 12.90 -16.69 8.30
C ILE A 733 14.16 -17.16 7.56
N THR A 734 13.98 -17.81 6.42
CA THR A 734 15.09 -18.33 5.59
C THR A 734 15.09 -17.68 4.21
N ILE A 735 16.14 -16.93 3.90
CA ILE A 735 16.43 -16.35 2.58
C ILE A 735 17.66 -17.10 2.02
N ARG A 736 17.45 -18.04 1.08
CA ARG A 736 18.53 -18.92 0.60
C ARG A 736 18.64 -19.08 -0.91
N ASN A 737 19.87 -19.27 -1.41
CA ASN A 737 20.17 -19.58 -2.82
C ASN A 737 19.67 -18.56 -3.85
N ASN A 738 19.22 -17.36 -3.43
CA ASN A 738 18.67 -16.35 -4.34
C ASN A 738 19.80 -15.65 -5.11
N ARG A 739 19.47 -15.10 -6.28
CA ARG A 739 20.36 -14.26 -7.10
C ARG A 739 19.95 -12.79 -6.98
N PHE A 740 20.93 -11.91 -6.75
CA PHE A 740 20.73 -10.46 -6.64
C PHE A 740 21.62 -9.75 -7.67
N SER A 741 21.02 -9.08 -8.66
CA SER A 741 21.72 -8.41 -9.76
C SER A 741 21.23 -6.96 -9.93
N ASN A 742 22.03 -6.00 -9.46
CA ASN A 742 21.67 -4.58 -9.46
C ASN A 742 22.66 -3.79 -10.33
N THR A 743 22.41 -3.78 -11.64
CA THR A 743 23.28 -3.18 -12.65
C THR A 743 22.87 -1.77 -13.05
N LEU A 744 21.58 -1.46 -13.03
CA LEU A 744 21.08 -0.12 -13.30
C LEU A 744 21.33 0.81 -12.10
N ALA A 745 21.89 1.99 -12.36
CA ALA A 745 21.90 3.09 -11.39
C ALA A 745 20.49 3.67 -11.23
N ARG A 746 20.11 4.05 -10.01
CA ARG A 746 18.83 4.68 -9.68
C ARG A 746 19.00 6.20 -9.56
N LYS A 747 17.92 6.97 -9.77
CA LYS A 747 17.86 8.43 -9.61
C LYS A 747 18.20 8.85 -8.17
N ARG A 748 17.72 8.07 -7.19
CA ARG A 748 18.03 8.23 -5.76
C ARG A 748 19.03 7.18 -5.32
N GLN A 749 20.18 7.62 -4.81
CA GLN A 749 21.29 6.75 -4.45
C GLN A 749 21.24 6.37 -2.97
N MET A 750 20.39 5.39 -2.65
CA MET A 750 20.17 4.93 -1.28
C MET A 750 21.38 4.13 -0.77
N SER A 751 21.91 4.53 0.40
CA SER A 751 23.01 3.86 1.11
C SER A 751 22.76 2.40 1.51
N TYR A 752 21.52 1.93 1.32
CA TYR A 752 21.00 0.62 1.69
C TYR A 752 20.45 -0.21 0.52
N ARG A 753 20.62 0.26 -0.71
CA ARG A 753 20.11 -0.42 -1.90
C ARG A 753 20.75 -1.81 -2.07
N GLY A 754 19.92 -2.83 -2.27
CA GLY A 754 20.37 -4.22 -2.41
C GLY A 754 20.80 -4.93 -1.11
N ALA A 755 20.60 -4.30 0.06
CA ALA A 755 20.89 -4.90 1.36
C ALA A 755 19.67 -5.63 1.97
N ILE A 756 19.88 -6.29 3.11
CA ILE A 756 18.81 -6.87 3.96
C ILE A 756 18.87 -6.25 5.36
N GLN A 757 17.72 -5.86 5.91
CA GLN A 757 17.54 -5.37 7.29
C GLN A 757 16.88 -6.45 8.15
N VAL A 758 17.30 -6.55 9.42
CA VAL A 758 16.70 -7.42 10.45
C VAL A 758 16.50 -6.64 11.76
N ILE A 759 15.27 -6.54 12.26
CA ILE A 759 14.91 -5.90 13.55
C ILE A 759 13.89 -6.77 14.30
N ASN A 760 14.04 -6.90 15.62
CA ASN A 760 13.10 -7.57 16.53
C ASN A 760 12.66 -8.94 15.97
N ALA A 761 13.63 -9.85 15.88
CA ALA A 761 13.49 -11.09 15.14
C ALA A 761 14.43 -12.19 15.66
N ASP A 762 14.05 -13.46 15.45
CA ASP A 762 14.82 -14.63 15.89
C ASP A 762 14.87 -15.75 14.84
N HIS A 763 15.90 -16.60 14.91
CA HIS A 763 16.12 -17.71 13.96
C HIS A 763 16.11 -17.25 12.49
N ILE A 764 17.04 -16.36 12.13
CA ILE A 764 17.07 -15.71 10.82
C ILE A 764 18.26 -16.22 9.99
N TYR A 765 17.97 -16.89 8.88
CA TYR A 765 18.95 -17.57 8.03
C TYR A 765 19.05 -16.88 6.67
N ILE A 766 20.10 -16.09 6.45
CA ILE A 766 20.40 -15.48 5.15
C ILE A 766 21.61 -16.21 4.60
N VAL A 767 21.43 -17.22 3.73
CA VAL A 767 22.50 -18.18 3.41
C VAL A 767 22.62 -18.55 1.93
N ASN A 768 23.85 -18.81 1.47
CA ASN A 768 24.14 -19.31 0.11
C ASN A 768 23.65 -18.42 -1.06
N ASN A 769 23.28 -17.17 -0.81
CA ASN A 769 22.80 -16.27 -1.86
C ASN A 769 23.97 -15.71 -2.70
N GLN A 770 23.68 -15.35 -3.96
CA GLN A 770 24.65 -14.87 -4.94
C GLN A 770 24.35 -13.42 -5.32
N TYR A 771 25.20 -12.50 -4.85
CA TYR A 771 25.15 -11.08 -5.19
C TYR A 771 26.13 -10.78 -6.33
N GLN A 772 25.69 -10.01 -7.32
CA GLN A 772 26.58 -9.38 -8.30
C GLN A 772 27.10 -8.05 -7.74
N ARG A 773 28.41 -7.83 -7.77
CA ARG A 773 29.02 -6.53 -7.45
C ARG A 773 28.97 -5.61 -8.66
N THR A 774 28.60 -4.36 -8.42
CA THR A 774 28.57 -3.27 -9.41
C THR A 774 28.92 -1.96 -8.71
N GLU A 775 29.32 -0.94 -9.47
CA GLU A 775 29.49 0.43 -8.93
C GLU A 775 28.14 1.18 -8.81
N ALA A 776 27.04 0.55 -9.24
CA ALA A 776 25.70 1.15 -9.26
C ALA A 776 24.90 0.95 -7.95
N ILE A 777 25.47 0.23 -6.97
CA ILE A 777 24.93 0.05 -5.61
C ILE A 777 26.05 0.06 -4.56
N PRO A 778 25.72 0.31 -3.27
CA PRO A 778 26.61 0.01 -2.16
C PRO A 778 27.02 -1.48 -2.11
N PRO A 779 28.17 -1.83 -1.50
CA PRO A 779 28.56 -3.22 -1.28
C PRO A 779 27.51 -4.00 -0.49
N PRO A 780 27.14 -5.23 -0.88
CA PRO A 780 26.05 -5.96 -0.23
C PRO A 780 26.30 -6.23 1.27
N ALA A 781 25.22 -6.09 2.06
CA ALA A 781 25.25 -6.11 3.51
C ALA A 781 23.98 -6.71 4.12
N VAL A 782 24.13 -7.30 5.32
CA VAL A 782 23.04 -7.59 6.25
C VAL A 782 23.19 -6.67 7.46
N PHE A 783 22.13 -5.91 7.74
CA PHE A 783 22.06 -4.89 8.78
C PHE A 783 21.16 -5.36 9.92
N TYR A 784 21.58 -5.24 11.20
CA TYR A 784 20.83 -5.83 12.32
C TYR A 784 20.99 -5.13 13.68
N ASP A 785 19.89 -5.13 14.46
CA ASP A 785 19.87 -4.61 15.84
C ASP A 785 20.23 -5.69 16.86
N ARG A 786 21.48 -5.67 17.35
CA ARG A 786 22.00 -6.56 18.41
C ARG A 786 21.17 -6.63 19.69
N LYS A 787 20.26 -5.67 19.97
CA LYS A 787 19.47 -5.65 21.20
C LYS A 787 18.20 -6.51 21.12
N ASN A 788 17.72 -6.79 19.93
CA ASN A 788 16.45 -7.52 19.71
C ASN A 788 16.50 -8.54 18.56
N VAL A 789 17.64 -8.70 17.87
CA VAL A 789 17.89 -9.79 16.94
C VAL A 789 18.66 -10.92 17.61
N LYS A 790 18.17 -12.16 17.47
CA LYS A 790 18.79 -13.39 17.99
C LYS A 790 18.97 -14.41 16.88
N GLU A 791 19.97 -15.27 17.00
CA GLU A 791 20.19 -16.43 16.11
C GLU A 791 20.13 -16.04 14.61
N LEU A 792 20.86 -14.96 14.28
CA LEU A 792 21.06 -14.48 12.91
C LEU A 792 22.30 -15.16 12.31
N ILE A 793 22.09 -15.94 11.26
CA ILE A 793 23.12 -16.66 10.50
C ILE A 793 23.24 -16.04 9.11
N VAL A 794 24.46 -15.61 8.75
CA VAL A 794 24.77 -14.94 7.47
C VAL A 794 26.00 -15.60 6.84
N GLU A 795 25.79 -16.78 6.26
CA GLU A 795 26.87 -17.69 5.85
C GLU A 795 26.74 -18.20 4.40
N GLY A 796 27.86 -18.52 3.75
CA GLY A 796 27.88 -19.00 2.36
C GLY A 796 27.44 -18.01 1.28
N ASN A 797 27.04 -16.79 1.65
CA ASN A 797 26.68 -15.74 0.71
C ASN A 797 27.93 -15.21 -0.02
N THR A 798 27.89 -15.18 -1.35
CA THR A 798 29.00 -14.69 -2.18
C THR A 798 28.62 -13.42 -2.91
N ALA A 799 29.53 -12.44 -2.96
CA ALA A 799 29.38 -11.20 -3.71
C ALA A 799 30.50 -11.10 -4.75
N LYS A 800 30.21 -11.42 -6.01
CA LYS A 800 31.16 -11.48 -7.14
C LYS A 800 31.02 -10.28 -8.06
#